data_AF-A0A925VN28-F1
#
_entry.id   AF-A0A925VN28-F1
#
_cell.length_a   1.000
_cell.length_b   1.000
_cell.length_c   1.000
_cell.angle_alpha   90.00
_cell.angle_beta   90.00
_cell.angle_gamma   90.00
#
_symmetry.space_group_name_H-M   'P 1'
#
loop_
_entity.id
_entity.type
_entity.pdbx_description
1 polymer ?
#
loop_
_entity_poly.entity_id
_entity_poly.type
_entity_poly.pdbx_seq_one_letter_code
_entity_poly.pdbx_strand_id
1 'polypeptide(L)'
;GFRIQGNNRNVTLTAATNQPGGCAVNGVGTVDPAYNGVGIAINGRGAAATAHPHDLWIRNNEVFECGQAGISAIQADYVTIENNLVYNNSWYTIYGSSGISILSSWNTDLTTGNVRTIVRNNRCFGNELRVPWYQASASTCKGFTDGNGIIIDSNVDAPAYTGRTLVANNLVVDNGGAGITTFRSDHVDIINNTLYQNAKTPVYSQGDLVISTGKDILAQNNLVFSVATKTRGSVKNITGPVTLNANLFFGGNGFTAFNNAGGTYTNTNTATTNPQLAGPTTDVSTANFRLLGTSPAINRGVNNLLPATDLDGNPRLVGPLPDLGAYELNPTVAAATTAWLGGGTTDWNTAANWSAGVPAGTFDASISANAAPYPVIAGNAAVLNLSIGTGASLTMSGGTLNVKGNVSNSGTFGASAGTVRLSGTAPQSIGGSGSTQFWNLAIANITGAIQSGAVNIRGVLAPASGNLTTNGQTLTLLSDAAGTALVDNSGTGAVSGSATVQRFIDPSLNPGLGYRHYSAPVAGSTVADLTTAGFAPEVSQAAVYNSSATPAATTPFPTVFGYDQSRVSLANAYAPFDRGFVVLADLSAPLAVGRGYAVNIGASQLVDFVGPLTNGDQTLALTRNAAGSANDADAGWQLLGNPYPSPLDYSLVTASDRAGLDAAIYVYASTSQYGGTYRSYVNGIGNPVLPTGQGFFARVRSGQTSGSLTFRNSQRLVASSTAFQRTTDVRPVVQLELREASGGTDAFYAYAESGATPAFNTEFDALKLPNTTGLNLASVASTRESLAVDGQPAFTMSTVLPLTVGVPTAGTYTLAASALNNLPATLDAVLTDAATGQTVNLRQQPSYAFTMSAAQAANLLTGRFSLRFAARTNLANATALMAADVLLYPNPAQASFTVFVPVVAGASQVQVDLLNALGQVVRHQTTALPATGTRLAVDAGGLAAGIYTLRLRAGIATLAKRVVLQ
;
A
#
# COMPACT_ATOMS: atom_id res chain seq x y z
N GLY A 1 -22.75 18.80 8.30
CA GLY A 1 -23.20 20.20 8.17
C GLY A 1 -21.99 21.04 7.84
N PHE A 2 -22.09 22.35 8.02
CA PHE A 2 -21.04 23.32 7.76
C PHE A 2 -20.01 23.36 8.89
N ARG A 3 -18.80 23.79 8.56
CA ARG A 3 -17.76 24.20 9.50
C ARG A 3 -17.54 25.70 9.36
N ILE A 4 -17.89 26.47 10.38
CA ILE A 4 -17.92 27.93 10.36
C ILE A 4 -17.00 28.45 11.47
N GLN A 5 -15.96 29.17 11.05
CA GLN A 5 -15.04 29.86 11.96
C GLN A 5 -15.26 31.37 11.87
N GLY A 6 -15.42 32.03 13.02
CA GLY A 6 -15.48 33.48 13.10
C GLY A 6 -14.11 34.15 13.27
N ASN A 7 -14.13 35.42 13.66
CA ASN A 7 -12.94 36.29 13.63
C ASN A 7 -12.18 36.38 14.97
N ASN A 8 -12.52 35.58 15.99
CA ASN A 8 -11.95 35.75 17.35
C ASN A 8 -10.42 35.66 17.40
N ARG A 9 -9.78 34.93 16.49
CA ARG A 9 -8.31 34.82 16.44
C ARG A 9 -7.59 36.06 15.94
N ASN A 10 -8.27 36.91 15.17
CA ASN A 10 -7.66 38.06 14.49
C ASN A 10 -7.90 39.38 15.23
N VAL A 11 -8.58 39.32 16.38
CA VAL A 11 -8.92 40.49 17.18
C VAL A 11 -8.40 40.34 18.61
N THR A 12 -8.24 41.46 19.30
CA THR A 12 -7.78 41.48 20.69
C THR A 12 -8.89 41.96 21.61
N LEU A 13 -8.90 41.45 22.86
CA LEU A 13 -9.84 41.89 23.87
C LEU A 13 -9.77 43.41 24.12
N THR A 14 -8.56 43.97 24.15
CA THR A 14 -8.35 45.41 24.36
C THR A 14 -8.98 46.24 23.24
N ALA A 15 -8.79 45.85 21.98
CA ALA A 15 -9.40 46.56 20.85
C ALA A 15 -10.92 46.41 20.87
N ALA A 16 -11.42 45.19 21.12
CA ALA A 16 -12.86 44.92 21.21
C ALA A 16 -13.53 45.69 22.35
N THR A 17 -12.86 45.85 23.50
CA THR A 17 -13.39 46.60 24.65
C THR A 17 -13.52 48.10 24.35
N ASN A 18 -12.61 48.63 23.54
CA ASN A 18 -12.57 50.05 23.15
C ASN A 18 -13.23 50.32 21.79
N GLN A 19 -13.93 49.35 21.20
CA GLN A 19 -14.54 49.53 19.89
C GLN A 19 -15.61 50.64 19.92
N PRO A 20 -15.82 51.38 18.81
CA PRO A 20 -16.88 52.37 18.73
C PRO A 20 -18.27 51.73 18.93
N GLY A 21 -19.19 52.48 19.52
CA GLY A 21 -20.51 51.96 19.91
C GLY A 21 -20.52 51.10 21.18
N GLY A 22 -19.36 50.81 21.78
CA GLY A 22 -19.22 50.05 23.02
C GLY A 22 -19.32 50.90 24.30
N CYS A 23 -19.30 50.23 25.46
CA CYS A 23 -19.41 50.88 26.77
C CYS A 23 -18.29 51.88 27.07
N ALA A 24 -17.05 51.61 26.63
CA ALA A 24 -15.87 52.46 26.92
C ALA A 24 -16.01 53.89 26.36
N VAL A 25 -16.82 54.06 25.30
CA VAL A 25 -17.08 55.34 24.66
C VAL A 25 -18.56 55.75 24.77
N ASN A 26 -19.28 55.16 25.74
CA ASN A 26 -20.71 55.43 25.99
C ASN A 26 -21.58 55.36 24.71
N GLY A 27 -21.34 54.35 23.88
CA GLY A 27 -22.12 54.13 22.65
C GLY A 27 -21.79 55.06 21.49
N VAL A 28 -20.79 55.93 21.60
CA VAL A 28 -20.42 56.84 20.52
C VAL A 28 -19.69 56.10 19.40
N GLY A 29 -20.10 56.35 18.15
CA GLY A 29 -19.47 55.84 16.93
C GLY A 29 -20.15 54.60 16.34
N THR A 30 -19.72 54.20 15.15
CA THR A 30 -20.29 53.07 14.40
C THR A 30 -19.68 51.75 14.84
N VAL A 31 -20.53 50.78 15.19
CA VAL A 31 -20.10 49.45 15.63
C VAL A 31 -19.22 48.76 14.57
N ASP A 32 -18.14 48.12 15.02
CA ASP A 32 -17.22 47.44 14.13
C ASP A 32 -17.65 45.96 13.94
N PRO A 33 -17.98 45.54 12.70
CA PRO A 33 -18.42 44.17 12.44
C PRO A 33 -17.34 43.12 12.76
N ALA A 34 -16.06 43.49 12.81
CA ALA A 34 -14.96 42.56 13.10
C ALA A 34 -15.10 41.85 14.46
N TYR A 35 -15.81 42.47 15.42
CA TYR A 35 -16.04 41.92 16.77
C TYR A 35 -17.46 41.38 16.99
N ASN A 36 -18.40 41.62 16.06
CA ASN A 36 -19.84 41.41 16.28
C ASN A 36 -20.48 40.43 15.28
N GLY A 37 -19.67 39.57 14.64
CA GLY A 37 -20.18 38.56 13.70
C GLY A 37 -20.85 37.36 14.39
N VAL A 38 -22.01 36.95 13.91
CA VAL A 38 -22.73 35.71 14.27
C VAL A 38 -22.34 34.59 13.30
N GLY A 39 -22.18 33.35 13.79
CA GLY A 39 -21.86 32.21 12.93
C GLY A 39 -23.02 31.82 12.00
N ILE A 40 -24.16 31.40 12.58
CA ILE A 40 -25.40 31.11 11.86
C ILE A 40 -26.50 32.01 12.42
N ALA A 41 -27.06 32.88 11.59
CA ALA A 41 -28.10 33.83 11.98
C ALA A 41 -29.42 33.53 11.26
N ILE A 42 -30.45 33.19 12.05
CA ILE A 42 -31.85 33.17 11.64
C ILE A 42 -32.46 34.45 12.21
N ASN A 43 -32.80 35.43 11.36
CA ASN A 43 -33.15 36.77 11.81
C ASN A 43 -34.43 37.27 11.14
N GLY A 44 -35.53 37.32 11.90
CA GLY A 44 -36.82 37.85 11.47
C GLY A 44 -37.06 39.32 11.80
N ARG A 45 -36.06 40.04 12.37
CA ARG A 45 -36.26 41.45 12.73
C ARG A 45 -36.54 42.31 11.49
N GLY A 46 -37.58 43.12 11.57
CA GLY A 46 -38.02 44.00 10.48
C GLY A 46 -38.81 43.28 9.38
N ALA A 47 -39.03 41.97 9.50
CA ALA A 47 -39.92 41.24 8.59
C ALA A 47 -41.38 41.62 8.82
N ALA A 48 -42.19 41.57 7.76
CA ALA A 48 -43.64 41.58 7.88
C ALA A 48 -44.12 40.33 8.64
N ALA A 49 -45.29 40.39 9.28
CA ALA A 49 -45.82 39.29 10.11
C ALA A 49 -45.93 37.94 9.39
N THR A 50 -46.05 37.94 8.06
CA THR A 50 -46.14 36.75 7.20
C THR A 50 -44.78 36.28 6.67
N ALA A 51 -43.68 36.93 7.04
CA ALA A 51 -42.34 36.73 6.47
C ALA A 51 -41.26 36.43 7.52
N HIS A 52 -41.66 36.12 8.77
CA HIS A 52 -40.74 35.65 9.79
C HIS A 52 -40.20 34.25 9.44
N PRO A 53 -38.93 33.94 9.71
CA PRO A 53 -38.35 32.62 9.40
C PRO A 53 -39.04 31.49 10.18
N HIS A 54 -39.36 30.40 9.49
CA HIS A 54 -39.88 29.19 10.12
C HIS A 54 -39.49 27.91 9.36
N ASP A 55 -39.68 26.76 10.00
CA ASP A 55 -39.39 25.41 9.47
C ASP A 55 -37.91 25.22 9.10
N LEU A 56 -37.03 25.49 10.07
CA LEU A 56 -35.57 25.50 9.85
C LEU A 56 -34.88 24.42 10.67
N TRP A 57 -33.96 23.70 10.02
CA TRP A 57 -33.13 22.67 10.64
C TRP A 57 -31.65 23.01 10.54
N ILE A 58 -31.04 23.35 11.67
CA ILE A 58 -29.61 23.59 11.82
C ILE A 58 -28.98 22.33 12.43
N ARG A 59 -28.45 21.46 11.57
CA ARG A 59 -27.99 20.12 11.96
C ARG A 59 -26.54 19.80 11.61
N ASN A 60 -25.85 19.11 12.52
CA ASN A 60 -24.55 18.51 12.26
C ASN A 60 -23.48 19.55 11.84
N ASN A 61 -23.52 20.77 12.38
CA ASN A 61 -22.57 21.84 12.07
C ASN A 61 -21.51 21.99 13.17
N GLU A 62 -20.35 22.53 12.81
CA GLU A 62 -19.32 23.02 13.73
C GLU A 62 -19.24 24.54 13.61
N VAL A 63 -19.49 25.28 14.68
CA VAL A 63 -19.55 26.75 14.67
C VAL A 63 -18.72 27.31 15.83
N PHE A 64 -17.65 28.03 15.50
CA PHE A 64 -16.68 28.43 16.50
C PHE A 64 -16.00 29.76 16.26
N GLU A 65 -15.47 30.34 17.35
CA GLU A 65 -14.67 31.56 17.31
C GLU A 65 -15.40 32.77 16.68
N CYS A 66 -16.72 32.81 16.77
CA CYS A 66 -17.54 33.97 16.39
C CYS A 66 -17.50 35.07 17.45
N GLY A 67 -17.44 36.32 17.00
CA GLY A 67 -17.39 37.50 17.88
C GLY A 67 -18.65 37.64 18.72
N GLN A 68 -19.80 37.34 18.12
CA GLN A 68 -21.12 37.23 18.75
C GLN A 68 -21.53 35.74 18.84
N ALA A 69 -22.83 35.44 18.83
CA ALA A 69 -23.36 34.09 19.01
C ALA A 69 -22.85 33.12 17.95
N GLY A 70 -22.69 31.86 18.34
CA GLY A 70 -22.42 30.78 17.38
C GLY A 70 -23.65 30.58 16.50
N ILE A 71 -24.78 30.23 17.11
CA ILE A 71 -26.06 30.06 16.41
C ILE A 71 -27.11 30.96 17.08
N SER A 72 -27.82 31.77 16.29
CA SER A 72 -28.88 32.64 16.79
C SER A 72 -30.16 32.49 15.97
N ALA A 73 -31.29 32.36 16.66
CA ALA A 73 -32.62 32.46 16.08
C ALA A 73 -33.40 33.60 16.73
N ILE A 74 -33.78 34.60 15.95
CA ILE A 74 -34.44 35.82 16.41
C ILE A 74 -35.74 36.00 15.65
N GLN A 75 -36.87 36.12 16.35
CA GLN A 75 -38.21 36.25 15.74
C GLN A 75 -38.47 35.16 14.69
N ALA A 76 -38.34 33.90 15.13
CA ALA A 76 -38.54 32.72 14.30
C ALA A 76 -39.45 31.71 15.00
N ASP A 77 -40.02 30.78 14.23
CA ASP A 77 -40.83 29.64 14.70
C ASP A 77 -40.32 28.32 14.11
N TYR A 78 -40.72 27.17 14.64
CA TYR A 78 -40.36 25.85 14.08
C TYR A 78 -38.86 25.64 13.80
N VAL A 79 -37.99 26.06 14.73
CA VAL A 79 -36.53 25.96 14.57
C VAL A 79 -35.99 24.76 15.34
N THR A 80 -35.28 23.88 14.65
CA THR A 80 -34.54 22.76 15.25
C THR A 80 -33.04 22.99 15.12
N ILE A 81 -32.33 23.10 16.24
CA ILE A 81 -30.88 23.18 16.35
C ILE A 81 -30.40 21.89 16.99
N GLU A 82 -29.82 20.98 16.20
CA GLU A 82 -29.39 19.68 16.73
C GLU A 82 -28.06 19.12 16.23
N ASN A 83 -27.42 18.30 17.06
CA ASN A 83 -26.17 17.63 16.75
C ASN A 83 -25.04 18.61 16.33
N ASN A 84 -25.06 19.85 16.80
CA ASN A 84 -24.02 20.83 16.48
C ASN A 84 -22.91 20.87 17.54
N LEU A 85 -21.70 21.17 17.10
CA LEU A 85 -20.56 21.52 17.95
C LEU A 85 -20.39 23.05 17.93
N VAL A 86 -20.62 23.73 19.05
CA VAL A 86 -20.65 25.19 19.15
C VAL A 86 -19.68 25.67 20.22
N TYR A 87 -18.58 26.33 19.86
CA TYR A 87 -17.56 26.67 20.88
C TYR A 87 -16.78 27.96 20.69
N ASN A 88 -16.30 28.52 21.79
CA ASN A 88 -15.45 29.72 21.83
C ASN A 88 -16.08 30.95 21.14
N ASN A 89 -17.41 31.09 21.19
CA ASN A 89 -18.14 32.21 20.61
C ASN A 89 -18.46 33.29 21.66
N SER A 90 -19.00 34.42 21.21
CA SER A 90 -19.44 35.57 22.02
C SER A 90 -18.31 36.37 22.70
N TRP A 91 -17.04 36.11 22.40
CA TRP A 91 -15.92 36.68 23.16
C TRP A 91 -15.82 38.19 23.07
N TYR A 92 -16.13 38.79 21.92
CA TYR A 92 -15.73 40.18 21.63
C TYR A 92 -16.88 41.11 21.29
N THR A 93 -18.11 40.59 21.25
CA THR A 93 -19.26 41.40 20.91
C THR A 93 -19.60 42.41 22.01
N ILE A 94 -20.09 43.57 21.61
CA ILE A 94 -20.71 44.55 22.52
C ILE A 94 -22.18 44.25 22.79
N TYR A 95 -22.73 43.13 22.32
CA TYR A 95 -24.11 42.72 22.54
C TYR A 95 -24.20 41.58 23.57
N GLY A 96 -25.30 41.51 24.32
CA GLY A 96 -25.62 40.34 25.14
C GLY A 96 -25.87 39.12 24.24
N SER A 97 -24.90 38.20 24.14
CA SER A 97 -25.02 37.01 23.29
C SER A 97 -24.45 35.75 23.96
N SER A 98 -24.78 34.57 23.42
CA SER A 98 -24.43 33.27 23.99
C SER A 98 -24.04 32.29 22.88
N GLY A 99 -23.59 31.07 23.23
CA GLY A 99 -23.24 30.05 22.23
C GLY A 99 -24.40 29.76 21.27
N ILE A 100 -25.55 29.37 21.83
CA ILE A 100 -26.83 29.23 21.12
C ILE A 100 -27.86 30.18 21.76
N SER A 101 -28.47 31.06 20.95
CA SER A 101 -29.42 32.07 21.43
C SER A 101 -30.75 32.01 20.68
N ILE A 102 -31.85 31.85 21.42
CA ILE A 102 -33.23 31.95 20.89
C ILE A 102 -33.86 33.23 21.45
N LEU A 103 -34.21 34.18 20.59
CA LEU A 103 -34.66 35.51 20.98
C LEU A 103 -35.98 35.95 20.33
N SER A 104 -36.90 36.40 21.17
CA SER A 104 -38.23 36.90 20.81
C SER A 104 -38.94 35.96 19.84
N SER A 105 -39.17 34.71 20.24
CA SER A 105 -39.81 33.67 19.39
C SER A 105 -41.13 34.18 18.79
N TRP A 106 -41.42 33.80 17.55
CA TRP A 106 -42.56 34.33 16.79
C TRP A 106 -43.61 33.25 16.54
N ASN A 107 -44.90 33.58 16.59
CA ASN A 107 -45.96 32.65 16.22
C ASN A 107 -46.24 32.74 14.71
N THR A 108 -45.82 31.76 13.92
CA THR A 108 -46.23 31.69 12.51
C THR A 108 -47.61 31.05 12.32
N ASP A 109 -48.12 30.36 13.34
CA ASP A 109 -49.47 29.84 13.39
C ASP A 109 -50.14 29.95 14.77
N LEU A 110 -51.42 29.59 14.83
CA LEU A 110 -52.27 29.66 16.03
C LEU A 110 -52.31 28.36 16.86
N THR A 111 -51.49 27.36 16.54
CA THR A 111 -51.43 26.15 17.38
C THR A 111 -50.92 26.55 18.78
N THR A 112 -51.14 25.71 19.80
CA THR A 112 -50.69 26.02 21.17
C THR A 112 -50.15 24.77 21.83
N GLY A 113 -49.17 24.91 22.73
CA GLY A 113 -48.68 23.84 23.60
C GLY A 113 -47.75 22.79 22.95
N ASN A 114 -47.71 22.68 21.61
CA ASN A 114 -46.80 21.78 20.91
C ASN A 114 -45.35 22.26 20.96
N VAL A 115 -44.39 21.33 21.00
CA VAL A 115 -42.97 21.64 20.82
C VAL A 115 -42.74 22.11 19.39
N ARG A 116 -42.20 23.32 19.24
CA ARG A 116 -41.89 23.93 17.93
C ARG A 116 -40.43 24.32 17.80
N THR A 117 -39.83 24.81 18.88
CA THR A 117 -38.39 25.07 18.92
C THR A 117 -37.68 23.95 19.64
N ILE A 118 -36.67 23.36 19.03
CA ILE A 118 -35.91 22.24 19.57
C ILE A 118 -34.42 22.60 19.56
N VAL A 119 -33.78 22.54 20.72
CA VAL A 119 -32.32 22.64 20.87
C VAL A 119 -31.84 21.34 21.50
N ARG A 120 -31.34 20.39 20.69
CA ARG A 120 -30.98 19.06 21.21
C ARG A 120 -29.68 18.46 20.72
N ASN A 121 -29.08 17.58 21.51
CA ASN A 121 -27.87 16.85 21.15
C ASN A 121 -26.66 17.75 20.77
N ASN A 122 -26.67 19.02 21.16
CA ASN A 122 -25.58 19.93 20.85
C ASN A 122 -24.49 19.80 21.92
N ARG A 123 -23.25 20.05 21.50
CA ARG A 123 -22.10 20.16 22.40
C ARG A 123 -21.60 21.61 22.39
N CYS A 124 -21.72 22.31 23.52
CA CYS A 124 -21.56 23.75 23.60
C CYS A 124 -20.48 24.14 24.64
N PHE A 125 -19.35 24.70 24.19
CA PHE A 125 -18.15 24.88 25.04
C PHE A 125 -17.55 26.28 24.99
N GLY A 126 -17.03 26.78 26.12
CA GLY A 126 -16.09 27.91 26.10
C GLY A 126 -16.65 29.24 25.59
N ASN A 127 -17.97 29.37 25.40
CA ASN A 127 -18.59 30.61 24.97
C ASN A 127 -18.61 31.57 26.16
N GLU A 128 -18.27 32.84 25.96
CA GLU A 128 -18.07 33.78 27.06
C GLU A 128 -18.23 35.21 26.56
N LEU A 129 -18.98 36.05 27.27
CA LEU A 129 -19.04 37.49 26.97
C LEU A 129 -17.89 38.20 27.68
N ARG A 130 -16.83 38.58 26.95
CA ARG A 130 -15.65 39.25 27.54
C ARG A 130 -15.66 40.76 27.38
N VAL A 131 -16.59 41.30 26.60
CA VAL A 131 -16.82 42.74 26.46
C VAL A 131 -18.17 43.13 27.05
N PRO A 132 -18.27 44.18 27.88
CA PRO A 132 -19.54 44.65 28.44
C PRO A 132 -20.58 45.01 27.38
N TRP A 133 -21.83 44.60 27.57
CA TRP A 133 -22.93 44.95 26.69
C TRP A 133 -23.29 46.43 26.81
N TYR A 134 -23.27 47.13 25.67
CA TYR A 134 -23.88 48.44 25.54
C TYR A 134 -25.28 48.33 24.94
N GLN A 135 -26.31 48.69 25.71
CA GLN A 135 -27.68 48.67 25.21
C GLN A 135 -28.00 50.01 24.55
N ALA A 136 -27.87 50.06 23.22
CA ALA A 136 -28.12 51.27 22.43
C ALA A 136 -29.54 51.83 22.63
N SER A 137 -30.56 50.98 22.76
CA SER A 137 -31.96 51.42 22.96
C SER A 137 -32.21 52.10 24.31
N ALA A 138 -31.34 51.91 25.28
CA ALA A 138 -31.42 52.52 26.61
C ALA A 138 -30.27 53.50 26.88
N SER A 139 -29.41 53.74 25.90
CA SER A 139 -28.20 54.56 26.01
C SER A 139 -27.39 54.31 27.28
N THR A 140 -27.24 53.03 27.66
CA THR A 140 -26.67 52.64 28.95
C THR A 140 -25.78 51.41 28.82
N CYS A 141 -24.62 51.42 29.48
CA CYS A 141 -23.80 50.22 29.65
C CYS A 141 -24.46 49.26 30.65
N LYS A 142 -24.76 48.03 30.23
CA LYS A 142 -25.37 46.99 31.06
C LYS A 142 -24.37 46.09 31.77
N GLY A 143 -23.10 46.21 31.42
CA GLY A 143 -22.06 45.35 31.96
C GLY A 143 -22.09 43.96 31.31
N PHE A 144 -21.58 42.98 32.03
CA PHE A 144 -21.61 41.58 31.63
C PHE A 144 -22.98 40.98 31.98
N THR A 145 -23.73 40.50 30.98
CA THR A 145 -25.09 39.95 31.16
C THR A 145 -25.25 38.51 30.66
N ASP A 146 -24.41 38.07 29.72
CA ASP A 146 -24.59 36.82 28.96
C ASP A 146 -23.29 35.99 28.85
N GLY A 147 -23.01 35.37 27.69
CA GLY A 147 -21.95 34.38 27.53
C GLY A 147 -22.37 32.99 27.99
N ASN A 148 -23.68 32.68 27.96
CA ASN A 148 -24.20 31.37 28.33
C ASN A 148 -23.83 30.34 27.25
N GLY A 149 -23.93 29.06 27.59
CA GLY A 149 -23.89 28.00 26.58
C GLY A 149 -25.12 28.05 25.69
N ILE A 150 -26.31 27.97 26.30
CA ILE A 150 -27.61 28.03 25.62
C ILE A 150 -28.50 29.02 26.36
N ILE A 151 -29.16 29.93 25.64
CA ILE A 151 -30.14 30.85 26.22
C ILE A 151 -31.43 30.88 25.41
N ILE A 152 -32.55 30.83 26.14
CA ILE A 152 -33.90 31.17 25.64
C ILE A 152 -34.25 32.53 26.25
N ASP A 153 -34.22 33.57 25.44
CA ASP A 153 -34.35 34.96 25.84
C ASP A 153 -34.80 35.80 24.65
N SER A 154 -36.06 36.19 24.50
CA SER A 154 -37.27 35.96 25.30
C SER A 154 -38.39 35.33 24.47
N ASN A 155 -39.54 34.97 25.05
CA ASN A 155 -40.71 34.53 24.26
C ASN A 155 -42.06 35.06 24.77
N VAL A 156 -42.06 35.94 25.77
CA VAL A 156 -43.26 36.59 26.31
C VAL A 156 -43.47 38.01 25.73
N ASP A 157 -42.67 38.39 24.74
CA ASP A 157 -42.83 39.67 24.03
C ASP A 157 -44.15 39.67 23.26
N ALA A 158 -44.78 40.83 23.07
CA ALA A 158 -46.10 40.89 22.43
C ALA A 158 -46.01 40.69 20.90
N PRO A 159 -46.77 39.75 20.30
CA PRO A 159 -47.67 38.78 20.96
C PRO A 159 -46.91 37.60 21.55
N ALA A 160 -47.28 37.18 22.77
CA ALA A 160 -46.58 36.11 23.49
C ALA A 160 -46.57 34.80 22.69
N TYR A 161 -45.44 34.10 22.70
CA TYR A 161 -45.25 32.85 21.98
C TYR A 161 -46.08 31.72 22.60
N THR A 162 -46.83 31.00 21.77
CA THR A 162 -47.74 29.93 22.21
C THR A 162 -47.16 28.52 22.02
N GLY A 163 -46.04 28.41 21.32
CA GLY A 163 -45.29 27.17 21.14
C GLY A 163 -44.41 26.83 22.35
N ARG A 164 -44.03 25.56 22.47
CA ARG A 164 -43.12 25.06 23.50
C ARG A 164 -41.70 24.93 22.96
N THR A 165 -40.70 25.25 23.79
CA THR A 165 -39.28 25.08 23.47
C THR A 165 -38.70 23.89 24.23
N LEU A 166 -38.10 22.93 23.51
CA LEU A 166 -37.43 21.77 24.09
C LEU A 166 -35.91 21.94 24.02
N VAL A 167 -35.25 22.02 25.16
CA VAL A 167 -33.79 22.01 25.31
C VAL A 167 -33.37 20.66 25.88
N ALA A 168 -32.97 19.72 25.02
CA ALA A 168 -32.79 18.33 25.43
C ALA A 168 -31.44 17.72 25.08
N ASN A 169 -30.89 16.89 25.96
CA ASN A 169 -29.72 16.06 25.61
C ASN A 169 -28.47 16.83 25.17
N ASN A 170 -28.29 18.06 25.64
CA ASN A 170 -27.11 18.86 25.30
C ASN A 170 -26.00 18.64 26.34
N LEU A 171 -24.75 18.71 25.87
CA LEU A 171 -23.57 18.79 26.72
C LEU A 171 -23.06 20.23 26.70
N VAL A 172 -23.04 20.90 27.86
CA VAL A 172 -22.73 22.33 27.96
C VAL A 172 -21.68 22.58 29.02
N VAL A 173 -20.51 23.06 28.62
CA VAL A 173 -19.30 22.96 29.44
C VAL A 173 -18.44 24.22 29.35
N ASP A 174 -17.88 24.65 30.48
CA ASP A 174 -16.87 25.72 30.54
C ASP A 174 -17.29 27.06 29.89
N ASN A 175 -18.58 27.39 29.90
CA ASN A 175 -19.07 28.67 29.41
C ASN A 175 -18.90 29.79 30.48
N GLY A 176 -18.75 31.03 30.00
CA GLY A 176 -18.55 32.24 30.80
C GLY A 176 -19.72 32.56 31.70
N GLY A 177 -20.92 32.62 31.11
CA GLY A 177 -22.22 32.67 31.79
C GLY A 177 -22.74 31.27 32.12
N ALA A 178 -24.04 31.15 32.42
CA ALA A 178 -24.63 29.86 32.80
C ALA A 178 -24.52 28.82 31.67
N GLY A 179 -24.71 27.54 32.01
CA GLY A 179 -24.83 26.49 31.02
C GLY A 179 -26.12 26.69 30.19
N ILE A 180 -27.27 26.63 30.85
CA ILE A 180 -28.58 26.87 30.24
C ILE A 180 -29.33 27.94 31.01
N THR A 181 -29.82 28.95 30.28
CA THR A 181 -30.63 30.05 30.82
C THR A 181 -31.99 30.14 30.14
N THR A 182 -33.05 30.30 30.91
CA THR A 182 -34.30 30.90 30.44
C THR A 182 -34.46 32.29 31.06
N PHE A 183 -34.73 33.29 30.24
CA PHE A 183 -34.99 34.64 30.67
C PHE A 183 -36.21 35.19 29.94
N ARG A 184 -37.23 35.63 30.68
CA ARG A 184 -38.47 36.15 30.07
C ARG A 184 -39.06 35.15 29.07
N SER A 185 -39.18 33.89 29.50
CA SER A 185 -39.67 32.81 28.66
C SER A 185 -40.66 31.92 29.39
N ASP A 186 -41.76 31.60 28.72
CA ASP A 186 -42.76 30.62 29.12
C ASP A 186 -42.65 29.35 28.26
N HIS A 187 -43.27 28.25 28.68
CA HIS A 187 -43.37 27.01 27.88
C HIS A 187 -42.00 26.41 27.48
N VAL A 188 -41.12 26.16 28.45
CA VAL A 188 -39.77 25.61 28.19
C VAL A 188 -39.53 24.29 28.94
N ASP A 189 -39.09 23.27 28.22
CA ASP A 189 -38.64 21.99 28.75
C ASP A 189 -37.12 21.86 28.65
N ILE A 190 -36.45 21.61 29.77
CA ILE A 190 -34.98 21.43 29.86
C ILE A 190 -34.73 20.00 30.32
N ILE A 191 -34.42 19.09 29.40
CA ILE A 191 -34.51 17.64 29.64
C ILE A 191 -33.18 16.92 29.39
N ASN A 192 -32.69 16.12 30.34
CA ASN A 192 -31.52 15.24 30.13
C ASN A 192 -30.26 15.97 29.64
N ASN A 193 -29.99 17.20 30.09
CA ASN A 193 -28.76 17.92 29.73
C ASN A 193 -27.65 17.64 30.76
N THR A 194 -26.40 17.65 30.32
CA THR A 194 -25.21 17.63 31.19
C THR A 194 -24.54 19.00 31.16
N LEU A 195 -24.51 19.68 32.31
CA LEU A 195 -23.85 20.98 32.50
C LEU A 195 -22.61 20.81 33.38
N TYR A 196 -21.44 21.25 32.92
CA TYR A 196 -20.19 21.09 33.65
C TYR A 196 -19.36 22.38 33.70
N GLN A 197 -19.15 22.88 34.91
CA GLN A 197 -18.29 24.00 35.25
C GLN A 197 -18.50 25.24 34.37
N ASN A 198 -19.76 25.63 34.11
CA ASN A 198 -20.05 26.93 33.50
C ASN A 198 -20.06 28.04 34.56
N ALA A 199 -20.51 29.23 34.19
CA ALA A 199 -20.49 30.44 35.00
C ALA A 199 -19.07 30.83 35.46
N LYS A 200 -18.05 30.54 34.65
CA LYS A 200 -16.63 30.73 35.05
C LYS A 200 -16.21 32.19 35.13
N THR A 201 -16.87 33.11 34.42
CA THR A 201 -16.49 34.52 34.46
C THR A 201 -16.74 35.06 35.87
N PRO A 202 -15.74 35.67 36.55
CA PRO A 202 -15.84 36.00 37.97
C PRO A 202 -17.00 36.93 38.34
N VAL A 203 -17.34 37.87 37.44
CA VAL A 203 -18.38 38.90 37.64
C VAL A 203 -19.80 38.35 37.73
N TYR A 204 -20.05 37.11 37.28
CA TYR A 204 -21.39 36.51 37.35
C TYR A 204 -21.64 35.82 38.69
N SER A 205 -22.75 36.14 39.34
CA SER A 205 -23.24 35.43 40.54
C SER A 205 -24.18 34.26 40.22
N GLN A 206 -24.49 34.04 38.94
CA GLN A 206 -25.45 33.05 38.47
C GLN A 206 -24.87 31.63 38.46
N GLY A 207 -25.74 30.61 38.49
CA GLY A 207 -25.35 29.20 38.48
C GLY A 207 -25.39 28.56 37.10
N ASP A 208 -25.16 27.24 37.01
CA ASP A 208 -25.15 26.53 35.71
C ASP A 208 -26.52 26.41 35.05
N LEU A 209 -27.58 26.22 35.84
CA LEU A 209 -28.97 26.17 35.37
C LEU A 209 -29.75 27.38 35.90
N VAL A 210 -30.14 28.29 35.03
CA VAL A 210 -30.82 29.54 35.41
C VAL A 210 -32.20 29.60 34.80
N ILE A 211 -33.22 29.76 35.65
CA ILE A 211 -34.59 30.04 35.23
C ILE A 211 -34.98 31.39 35.82
N SER A 212 -35.24 32.37 34.97
CA SER A 212 -35.52 33.74 35.36
C SER A 212 -36.74 34.29 34.65
N THR A 213 -37.69 34.82 35.40
CA THR A 213 -38.79 35.62 34.87
C THR A 213 -39.63 34.84 33.84
N GLY A 214 -40.40 33.85 34.28
CA GLY A 214 -41.25 33.04 33.38
C GLY A 214 -42.18 32.09 34.12
N LYS A 215 -42.98 31.32 33.37
CA LYS A 215 -43.91 30.29 33.87
C LYS A 215 -44.06 29.11 32.91
N ASP A 216 -44.61 28.01 33.41
CA ASP A 216 -44.73 26.75 32.67
C ASP A 216 -43.35 26.26 32.14
N ILE A 217 -42.43 26.06 33.08
CA ILE A 217 -41.08 25.57 32.81
C ILE A 217 -40.84 24.28 33.56
N LEU A 218 -40.33 23.26 32.86
CA LEU A 218 -39.92 21.98 33.43
C LEU A 218 -38.43 21.79 33.20
N ALA A 219 -37.64 21.62 34.26
CA ALA A 219 -36.29 21.07 34.15
C ALA A 219 -36.25 19.67 34.75
N GLN A 220 -35.93 18.68 33.94
CA GLN A 220 -36.03 17.28 34.32
C GLN A 220 -34.83 16.46 33.87
N ASN A 221 -34.44 15.49 34.70
CA ASN A 221 -33.37 14.54 34.41
C ASN A 221 -32.00 15.16 34.09
N ASN A 222 -31.76 16.43 34.43
CA ASN A 222 -30.49 17.10 34.12
C ASN A 222 -29.41 16.73 35.13
N LEU A 223 -28.16 16.70 34.67
CA LEU A 223 -26.97 16.53 35.49
C LEU A 223 -26.19 17.84 35.46
N VAL A 224 -26.04 18.47 36.62
CA VAL A 224 -25.41 19.78 36.77
C VAL A 224 -24.24 19.66 37.73
N PHE A 225 -23.04 19.94 37.25
CA PHE A 225 -21.81 19.97 38.02
C PHE A 225 -21.24 21.38 37.97
N SER A 226 -21.30 22.11 39.08
CA SER A 226 -20.94 23.52 39.13
C SER A 226 -19.56 23.82 39.70
N VAL A 227 -18.99 24.94 39.25
CA VAL A 227 -17.76 25.52 39.83
C VAL A 227 -17.98 25.75 41.33
N ALA A 228 -17.03 25.33 42.16
CA ALA A 228 -17.18 25.29 43.62
C ALA A 228 -17.60 26.64 44.24
N THR A 229 -17.18 27.77 43.66
CA THR A 229 -17.48 29.11 44.17
C THR A 229 -18.81 29.69 43.69
N LYS A 230 -19.51 29.04 42.76
CA LYS A 230 -20.75 29.53 42.12
C LYS A 230 -21.96 28.77 42.62
N THR A 231 -23.16 29.31 42.39
CA THR A 231 -24.41 28.58 42.70
C THR A 231 -24.61 27.42 41.70
N ARG A 232 -25.32 26.37 42.11
CA ARG A 232 -25.64 25.21 41.23
C ARG A 232 -26.66 25.58 40.15
N GLY A 233 -27.54 26.50 40.50
CA GLY A 233 -28.60 27.00 39.66
C GLY A 233 -29.49 27.95 40.44
N SER A 234 -30.40 28.59 39.74
CA SER A 234 -31.33 29.55 40.34
C SER A 234 -32.70 29.54 39.69
N VAL A 235 -33.75 29.66 40.50
CA VAL A 235 -35.11 30.02 40.04
C VAL A 235 -35.47 31.39 40.62
N LYS A 236 -35.73 32.38 39.76
CA LYS A 236 -35.96 33.77 40.19
C LYS A 236 -37.06 34.46 39.41
N ASN A 237 -37.80 35.37 40.06
CA ASN A 237 -38.78 36.26 39.43
C ASN A 237 -39.89 35.54 38.63
N ILE A 238 -40.21 34.29 38.98
CA ILE A 238 -41.22 33.50 38.26
C ILE A 238 -42.65 34.02 38.51
N THR A 239 -43.50 33.94 37.50
CA THR A 239 -44.88 34.46 37.51
C THR A 239 -45.93 33.34 37.45
N GLY A 240 -45.51 32.08 37.46
CA GLY A 240 -46.36 30.89 37.42
C GLY A 240 -45.57 29.62 37.74
N PRO A 241 -46.03 28.43 37.33
CA PRO A 241 -45.42 27.17 37.77
C PRO A 241 -44.05 26.92 37.14
N VAL A 242 -43.06 26.57 37.96
CA VAL A 242 -41.76 26.03 37.54
C VAL A 242 -41.47 24.75 38.32
N THR A 243 -41.13 23.67 37.60
CA THR A 243 -40.87 22.36 38.20
C THR A 243 -39.45 21.90 37.90
N LEU A 244 -38.71 21.56 38.95
CA LEU A 244 -37.47 20.77 38.86
C LEU A 244 -37.78 19.36 39.34
N ASN A 245 -37.59 18.37 38.47
CA ASN A 245 -37.85 16.97 38.81
C ASN A 245 -36.66 16.08 38.43
N ALA A 246 -36.21 15.22 39.35
CA ALA A 246 -35.17 14.22 39.08
C ALA A 246 -33.87 14.81 38.50
N ASN A 247 -33.42 15.97 38.98
CA ASN A 247 -32.11 16.52 38.56
C ASN A 247 -31.01 16.18 39.57
N LEU A 248 -29.77 16.03 39.11
CA LEU A 248 -28.59 15.88 39.97
C LEU A 248 -27.79 17.19 39.96
N PHE A 249 -27.55 17.77 41.14
CA PHE A 249 -26.77 18.99 41.31
C PHE A 249 -25.55 18.77 42.22
N PHE A 250 -24.36 18.76 41.65
CA PHE A 250 -23.09 18.57 42.36
C PHE A 250 -22.15 19.77 42.18
N GLY A 251 -21.16 19.91 43.06
CA GLY A 251 -20.32 21.10 43.11
C GLY A 251 -21.07 22.34 43.61
N GLY A 252 -20.49 23.53 43.45
CA GLY A 252 -21.08 24.83 43.82
C GLY A 252 -21.59 25.01 45.26
N ASN A 253 -22.06 26.22 45.56
CA ASN A 253 -22.51 26.70 46.88
C ASN A 253 -24.04 26.72 47.02
N GLY A 254 -24.72 25.65 46.61
CA GLY A 254 -26.16 25.47 46.78
C GLY A 254 -27.03 25.98 45.61
N PHE A 255 -28.34 25.79 45.71
CA PHE A 255 -29.33 26.20 44.70
C PHE A 255 -30.16 27.37 45.26
N THR A 256 -30.27 28.47 44.52
CA THR A 256 -30.96 29.68 45.00
C THR A 256 -32.38 29.80 44.46
N ALA A 257 -33.35 30.12 45.31
CA ALA A 257 -34.71 30.47 44.92
C ALA A 257 -35.08 31.82 45.55
N PHE A 258 -35.46 32.81 44.76
CA PHE A 258 -35.68 34.18 45.26
C PHE A 258 -36.73 34.96 44.45
N ASN A 259 -37.55 35.76 45.15
CA ASN A 259 -38.58 36.65 44.58
C ASN A 259 -39.54 35.97 43.56
N ASN A 260 -40.34 35.00 44.00
CA ASN A 260 -41.35 34.36 43.15
C ASN A 260 -42.59 35.23 43.04
N ALA A 261 -42.62 36.20 42.12
CA ALA A 261 -43.69 37.19 41.90
C ALA A 261 -45.08 36.57 41.59
N GLY A 262 -45.68 35.88 42.56
CA GLY A 262 -46.91 35.09 42.45
C GLY A 262 -46.74 33.67 41.89
N GLY A 263 -45.53 33.28 41.45
CA GLY A 263 -45.28 31.94 40.89
C GLY A 263 -45.05 30.84 41.93
N THR A 264 -45.22 29.57 41.51
CA THR A 264 -45.00 28.38 42.35
C THR A 264 -43.79 27.61 41.85
N TYR A 265 -42.86 27.28 42.75
CA TYR A 265 -41.67 26.50 42.46
C TYR A 265 -41.72 25.16 43.20
N THR A 266 -41.58 24.08 42.44
CA THR A 266 -41.55 22.71 42.98
C THR A 266 -40.21 22.06 42.64
N ASN A 267 -39.55 21.49 43.64
CA ASN A 267 -38.33 20.72 43.45
C ASN A 267 -38.50 19.33 44.08
N THR A 268 -38.47 18.29 43.24
CA THR A 268 -38.74 16.90 43.65
C THR A 268 -37.69 15.95 43.07
N ASN A 269 -37.44 14.84 43.77
CA ASN A 269 -36.54 13.77 43.34
C ASN A 269 -35.10 14.19 43.02
N THR A 270 -34.64 15.35 43.52
CA THR A 270 -33.29 15.86 43.21
C THR A 270 -32.21 15.21 44.07
N ALA A 271 -31.04 15.00 43.47
CA ALA A 271 -29.85 14.46 44.12
C ALA A 271 -28.73 15.50 44.18
N THR A 272 -27.86 15.42 45.20
CA THR A 272 -26.73 16.36 45.37
C THR A 272 -25.37 15.70 45.50
N THR A 273 -25.30 14.41 45.16
CA THR A 273 -24.11 13.55 45.22
C THR A 273 -23.22 13.69 43.99
N ASN A 274 -21.93 13.33 44.13
CA ASN A 274 -20.99 13.31 43.01
C ASN A 274 -21.52 12.38 41.89
N PRO A 275 -21.67 12.86 40.65
CA PRO A 275 -22.19 12.05 39.55
C PRO A 275 -21.25 10.93 39.08
N GLN A 276 -20.00 10.89 39.52
CA GLN A 276 -19.01 9.87 39.12
C GLN A 276 -18.92 9.70 37.59
N LEU A 277 -18.58 10.80 36.92
CA LEU A 277 -18.33 10.80 35.47
C LEU A 277 -16.93 10.21 35.19
N ALA A 278 -16.75 9.59 34.03
CA ALA A 278 -15.55 8.81 33.70
C ALA A 278 -14.25 9.62 33.62
N GLY A 279 -14.31 10.84 33.08
CA GLY A 279 -13.16 11.73 32.98
C GLY A 279 -13.59 13.17 32.70
N PRO A 280 -14.38 13.81 33.59
CA PRO A 280 -14.92 15.12 33.30
C PRO A 280 -13.82 16.19 33.40
N THR A 281 -13.60 16.92 32.32
CA THR A 281 -12.66 18.06 32.26
C THR A 281 -13.20 19.14 31.33
N THR A 282 -12.73 20.37 31.48
CA THR A 282 -13.03 21.48 30.58
C THR A 282 -12.21 21.43 29.29
N ASP A 283 -11.16 20.60 29.23
CA ASP A 283 -10.41 20.32 28.01
C ASP A 283 -11.19 19.39 27.08
N VAL A 284 -11.70 19.97 25.98
CA VAL A 284 -12.51 19.26 24.97
C VAL A 284 -11.80 18.08 24.32
N SER A 285 -10.47 18.03 24.31
CA SER A 285 -9.70 16.94 23.69
C SER A 285 -9.66 15.67 24.54
N THR A 286 -9.91 15.80 25.85
CA THR A 286 -9.80 14.70 26.83
C THR A 286 -11.08 14.50 27.65
N ALA A 287 -12.08 15.37 27.50
CA ALA A 287 -13.31 15.32 28.28
C ALA A 287 -14.17 14.08 28.01
N ASN A 288 -14.53 13.38 29.08
CA ASN A 288 -15.45 12.24 29.06
C ASN A 288 -16.52 12.38 30.17
N PHE A 289 -17.74 12.72 29.75
CA PHE A 289 -18.89 12.95 30.63
C PHE A 289 -19.83 11.75 30.74
N ARG A 290 -19.40 10.57 30.27
CA ARG A 290 -20.16 9.33 30.47
C ARG A 290 -20.14 8.91 31.92
N LEU A 291 -21.18 8.20 32.35
CA LEU A 291 -21.30 7.70 33.71
C LEU A 291 -20.33 6.52 33.93
N LEU A 292 -19.65 6.48 35.07
CA LEU A 292 -19.01 5.26 35.54
C LEU A 292 -20.07 4.25 36.00
N GLY A 293 -19.78 2.95 35.96
CA GLY A 293 -20.74 1.90 36.34
C GLY A 293 -21.27 1.97 37.77
N THR A 294 -20.62 2.72 38.66
CA THR A 294 -21.05 2.97 40.04
C THR A 294 -21.83 4.28 40.23
N SER A 295 -22.08 5.01 39.14
CA SER A 295 -22.61 6.36 39.19
C SER A 295 -24.00 6.42 39.86
N PRO A 296 -24.22 7.39 40.78
CA PRO A 296 -25.54 7.60 41.36
C PRO A 296 -26.53 8.28 40.41
N ALA A 297 -26.14 8.57 39.16
CA ALA A 297 -27.03 9.09 38.12
C ALA A 297 -27.74 7.97 37.34
N ILE A 298 -27.30 6.71 37.50
CA ILE A 298 -27.83 5.55 36.76
C ILE A 298 -29.23 5.17 37.26
N ASN A 299 -30.19 5.00 36.35
CA ASN A 299 -31.57 4.60 36.61
C ASN A 299 -32.28 5.52 37.63
N ARG A 300 -32.03 6.83 37.55
CA ARG A 300 -32.57 7.82 38.51
C ARG A 300 -33.52 8.85 37.92
N GLY A 301 -33.62 8.92 36.61
CA GLY A 301 -34.52 9.83 35.93
C GLY A 301 -35.96 9.33 35.93
N VAL A 302 -36.84 10.15 35.36
CA VAL A 302 -38.25 9.83 35.12
C VAL A 302 -38.56 9.74 33.62
N ASN A 303 -39.50 8.88 33.26
CA ASN A 303 -39.81 8.49 31.87
C ASN A 303 -41.12 9.09 31.33
N ASN A 304 -41.49 10.29 31.76
CA ASN A 304 -42.70 11.00 31.28
C ASN A 304 -42.40 11.97 30.12
N LEU A 305 -41.14 12.38 29.96
CA LEU A 305 -40.68 13.20 28.84
C LEU A 305 -39.18 12.93 28.61
N LEU A 306 -38.85 12.28 27.50
CA LEU A 306 -37.49 11.88 27.17
C LEU A 306 -37.19 12.04 25.67
N PRO A 307 -35.94 12.36 25.30
CA PRO A 307 -35.48 12.15 23.93
C PRO A 307 -35.40 10.65 23.62
N ALA A 308 -35.57 10.27 22.35
CA ALA A 308 -35.52 8.87 21.92
C ALA A 308 -34.15 8.21 22.18
N THR A 309 -33.08 9.00 22.07
CA THR A 309 -31.69 8.54 22.26
C THR A 309 -30.91 9.43 23.22
N ASP A 310 -29.78 8.91 23.69
CA ASP A 310 -28.74 9.67 24.36
C ASP A 310 -27.82 10.42 23.38
N LEU A 311 -26.87 11.18 23.92
CA LEU A 311 -25.95 12.00 23.12
C LEU A 311 -24.96 11.16 22.30
N ASP A 312 -24.83 9.87 22.60
CA ASP A 312 -24.08 8.88 21.81
C ASP A 312 -24.95 8.14 20.79
N GLY A 313 -26.26 8.39 20.79
CA GLY A 313 -27.23 7.72 19.93
C GLY A 313 -27.76 6.39 20.49
N ASN A 314 -27.43 6.03 21.74
CA ASN A 314 -27.99 4.87 22.41
C ASN A 314 -29.48 5.10 22.76
N PRO A 315 -30.31 4.06 22.85
CA PRO A 315 -31.66 4.20 23.40
C PRO A 315 -31.64 4.86 24.78
N ARG A 316 -32.58 5.78 25.05
CA ARG A 316 -32.62 6.51 26.34
C ARG A 316 -33.10 5.68 27.53
N LEU A 317 -33.74 4.54 27.27
CA LEU A 317 -34.25 3.66 28.31
C LEU A 317 -33.59 2.30 28.15
N VAL A 318 -32.41 2.15 28.75
CA VAL A 318 -31.67 0.87 28.75
C VAL A 318 -31.99 0.06 30.01
N GLY A 319 -32.07 0.73 31.15
CA GLY A 319 -32.51 0.14 32.41
C GLY A 319 -33.97 0.45 32.75
N PRO A 320 -34.43 0.13 33.99
CA PRO A 320 -35.81 0.38 34.42
C PRO A 320 -36.22 1.86 34.41
N LEU A 321 -35.27 2.78 34.52
CA LEU A 321 -35.46 4.23 34.46
C LEU A 321 -34.33 4.86 33.63
N PRO A 322 -34.54 6.01 32.98
CA PRO A 322 -33.47 6.68 32.27
C PRO A 322 -32.38 7.19 33.22
N ASP A 323 -31.17 7.33 32.73
CA ASP A 323 -30.08 7.95 33.47
C ASP A 323 -30.21 9.47 33.49
N LEU A 324 -29.60 10.11 34.49
CA LEU A 324 -29.54 11.58 34.57
C LEU A 324 -28.43 12.12 33.67
N GLY A 325 -28.72 13.20 32.96
CA GLY A 325 -27.80 13.88 32.05
C GLY A 325 -27.93 13.42 30.60
N ALA A 326 -26.96 13.84 29.79
CA ALA A 326 -26.96 13.66 28.34
C ALA A 326 -26.58 12.23 27.89
N TYR A 327 -25.96 11.42 28.75
CA TYR A 327 -25.48 10.09 28.41
C TYR A 327 -26.27 9.02 29.17
N GLU A 328 -26.64 7.95 28.47
CA GLU A 328 -27.19 6.74 29.07
C GLU A 328 -26.06 5.72 29.22
N LEU A 329 -25.90 5.13 30.41
CA LEU A 329 -24.98 4.03 30.60
C LEU A 329 -25.54 2.79 29.91
N ASN A 330 -24.99 2.48 28.74
CA ASN A 330 -25.21 1.21 28.09
C ASN A 330 -24.11 0.21 28.50
N PRO A 331 -24.39 -0.79 29.36
CA PRO A 331 -23.39 -1.79 29.76
C PRO A 331 -22.88 -2.65 28.59
N THR A 332 -23.53 -2.59 27.42
CA THR A 332 -23.10 -3.25 26.17
C THR A 332 -22.37 -2.33 25.19
N VAL A 333 -22.35 -1.01 25.42
CA VAL A 333 -21.71 0.02 24.56
C VAL A 333 -21.04 1.10 25.42
N ALA A 334 -20.24 0.68 26.40
CA ALA A 334 -19.18 1.54 26.92
C ALA A 334 -17.92 1.20 26.12
N ALA A 335 -17.49 2.10 25.22
CA ALA A 335 -16.11 2.08 24.74
C ALA A 335 -15.21 2.45 25.93
N ALA A 336 -14.98 1.49 26.82
CA ALA A 336 -14.02 1.61 27.89
C ALA A 336 -12.64 1.67 27.22
N THR A 337 -12.00 2.84 27.24
CA THR A 337 -10.58 2.92 26.88
C THR A 337 -9.79 2.09 27.88
N THR A 338 -8.91 1.23 27.38
CA THR A 338 -7.96 0.47 28.17
C THR A 338 -6.55 0.96 27.81
N ALA A 339 -5.80 1.38 28.82
CA ALA A 339 -4.45 1.93 28.65
C ALA A 339 -3.42 0.83 28.84
N TRP A 340 -2.40 0.82 27.99
CA TRP A 340 -1.23 -0.03 28.18
C TRP A 340 -0.46 0.43 29.41
N LEU A 341 -0.21 -0.51 30.33
CA LEU A 341 0.48 -0.28 31.61
C LEU A 341 1.94 -0.77 31.59
N GLY A 342 2.33 -1.58 30.60
CA GLY A 342 3.67 -2.19 30.56
C GLY A 342 3.91 -3.16 31.71
N GLY A 343 2.89 -3.95 32.10
CA GLY A 343 2.82 -4.84 33.28
C GLY A 343 3.82 -6.01 33.36
N GLY A 344 5.07 -5.79 32.98
CA GLY A 344 6.21 -6.72 33.10
C GLY A 344 6.51 -7.53 31.83
N THR A 345 5.64 -7.55 30.84
CA THR A 345 5.85 -8.22 29.55
C THR A 345 5.46 -7.34 28.37
N THR A 346 5.86 -7.72 27.15
CA THR A 346 5.49 -7.01 25.92
C THR A 346 4.23 -7.58 25.24
N ASP A 347 3.68 -8.70 25.69
CA ASP A 347 2.59 -9.38 24.96
C ASP A 347 1.26 -8.59 25.04
N TRP A 348 0.75 -8.18 23.86
CA TRP A 348 -0.55 -7.51 23.72
C TRP A 348 -1.69 -8.26 24.42
N ASN A 349 -1.68 -9.60 24.37
CA ASN A 349 -2.79 -10.42 24.84
C ASN A 349 -2.74 -10.75 26.35
N THR A 350 -1.74 -10.23 27.07
CA THR A 350 -1.66 -10.41 28.52
C THR A 350 -2.51 -9.35 29.22
N ALA A 351 -3.60 -9.77 29.88
CA ALA A 351 -4.57 -8.86 30.49
C ALA A 351 -3.97 -7.93 31.56
N ALA A 352 -2.96 -8.39 32.30
CA ALA A 352 -2.26 -7.59 33.31
C ALA A 352 -1.50 -6.38 32.73
N ASN A 353 -1.25 -6.36 31.42
CA ASN A 353 -0.61 -5.22 30.75
C ASN A 353 -1.60 -4.09 30.44
N TRP A 354 -2.89 -4.25 30.76
CA TRP A 354 -3.95 -3.32 30.37
C TRP A 354 -4.78 -2.86 31.58
N SER A 355 -5.10 -1.57 31.66
CA SER A 355 -5.83 -0.98 32.79
C SER A 355 -7.26 -1.48 32.96
N ALA A 356 -7.89 -1.94 31.87
CA ALA A 356 -9.27 -2.41 31.85
C ALA A 356 -9.42 -3.72 31.06
N GLY A 357 -8.37 -4.55 31.03
CA GLY A 357 -8.32 -5.79 30.27
C GLY A 357 -7.90 -5.62 28.81
N VAL A 358 -7.67 -6.75 28.12
CA VAL A 358 -7.17 -6.77 26.74
C VAL A 358 -8.21 -6.15 25.79
N PRO A 359 -7.83 -5.23 24.89
CA PRO A 359 -8.70 -4.76 23.82
C PRO A 359 -9.29 -5.93 23.01
N ALA A 360 -10.60 -5.88 22.74
CA ALA A 360 -11.32 -6.97 22.07
C ALA A 360 -12.17 -6.50 20.86
N GLY A 361 -11.85 -5.35 20.27
CA GLY A 361 -12.61 -4.78 19.15
C GLY A 361 -13.75 -3.82 19.54
N THR A 362 -14.10 -3.78 20.82
CA THR A 362 -15.15 -2.91 21.41
C THR A 362 -14.57 -1.82 22.34
N PHE A 363 -13.28 -1.93 22.66
CA PHE A 363 -12.54 -1.03 23.55
C PHE A 363 -11.47 -0.26 22.79
N ASP A 364 -11.26 1.00 23.16
CA ASP A 364 -10.13 1.78 22.66
C ASP A 364 -8.85 1.36 23.38
N ALA A 365 -7.74 1.26 22.67
CA ALA A 365 -6.42 1.02 23.23
C ALA A 365 -5.60 2.30 23.18
N SER A 366 -5.03 2.72 24.32
CA SER A 366 -4.08 3.84 24.37
C SER A 366 -2.71 3.38 24.87
N ILE A 367 -1.65 3.78 24.17
CA ILE A 367 -0.26 3.48 24.53
C ILE A 367 0.47 4.80 24.73
N SER A 368 0.96 5.05 25.95
CA SER A 368 1.61 6.31 26.34
C SER A 368 3.13 6.14 26.50
N ALA A 369 3.88 7.25 26.44
CA ALA A 369 5.35 7.27 26.48
C ALA A 369 5.97 6.67 27.75
N ASN A 370 5.20 6.55 28.83
CA ASN A 370 5.71 6.10 30.13
C ASN A 370 5.32 4.65 30.45
N ALA A 371 4.84 3.91 29.45
CA ALA A 371 4.30 2.56 29.62
C ALA A 371 5.22 1.46 29.05
N ALA A 372 6.54 1.66 29.12
CA ALA A 372 7.50 0.64 28.73
C ALA A 372 7.52 -0.53 29.76
N PRO A 373 7.79 -1.78 29.33
CA PRO A 373 8.06 -2.21 27.96
C PRO A 373 6.81 -2.12 27.07
N TYR A 374 7.02 -1.75 25.80
CA TYR A 374 5.95 -1.48 24.85
C TYR A 374 5.33 -2.74 24.23
N PRO A 375 4.06 -2.67 23.78
CA PRO A 375 3.36 -3.85 23.30
C PRO A 375 3.94 -4.41 21.99
N VAL A 376 3.87 -5.74 21.89
CA VAL A 376 4.18 -6.58 20.73
C VAL A 376 2.96 -7.44 20.44
N ILE A 377 2.49 -7.43 19.19
CA ILE A 377 1.45 -8.32 18.68
C ILE A 377 2.14 -9.42 17.88
N ALA A 378 2.13 -10.65 18.39
CA ALA A 378 2.63 -11.85 17.71
C ALA A 378 1.49 -12.79 17.24
N GLY A 379 0.34 -12.74 17.92
CA GLY A 379 -0.88 -13.48 17.59
C GLY A 379 -2.02 -12.55 17.12
N ASN A 380 -3.23 -13.09 17.05
CA ASN A 380 -4.40 -12.27 16.70
C ASN A 380 -4.80 -11.35 17.86
N ALA A 381 -5.27 -10.14 17.52
CA ALA A 381 -5.73 -9.12 18.44
C ALA A 381 -6.88 -8.31 17.79
N ALA A 382 -7.67 -7.61 18.61
CA ALA A 382 -8.73 -6.73 18.11
C ALA A 382 -8.83 -5.45 18.94
N VAL A 383 -9.24 -4.34 18.34
CA VAL A 383 -9.37 -3.05 19.02
C VAL A 383 -10.45 -2.20 18.35
N LEU A 384 -11.12 -1.33 19.11
CA LEU A 384 -11.97 -0.30 18.55
C LEU A 384 -11.08 0.80 17.94
N ASN A 385 -10.65 1.80 18.70
CA ASN A 385 -9.64 2.76 18.28
C ASN A 385 -8.26 2.44 18.87
N LEU A 386 -7.19 2.59 18.10
CA LEU A 386 -5.81 2.48 18.56
C LEU A 386 -5.15 3.86 18.59
N SER A 387 -4.64 4.27 19.75
CA SER A 387 -3.85 5.49 19.92
C SER A 387 -2.44 5.17 20.43
N ILE A 388 -1.42 5.61 19.69
CA ILE A 388 -0.01 5.52 20.08
C ILE A 388 0.50 6.94 20.29
N GLY A 389 0.78 7.31 21.54
CA GLY A 389 1.27 8.64 21.90
C GLY A 389 2.72 8.89 21.47
N THR A 390 3.11 10.16 21.40
CA THR A 390 4.49 10.57 21.16
C THR A 390 5.44 9.90 22.16
N GLY A 391 6.54 9.32 21.67
CA GLY A 391 7.50 8.59 22.50
C GLY A 391 7.11 7.14 22.84
N ALA A 392 5.88 6.72 22.52
CA ALA A 392 5.44 5.33 22.64
C ALA A 392 5.71 4.50 21.37
N SER A 393 5.67 3.17 21.50
CA SER A 393 5.75 2.27 20.35
C SER A 393 4.77 1.11 20.40
N LEU A 394 4.46 0.54 19.25
CA LEU A 394 3.77 -0.74 19.07
C LEU A 394 4.50 -1.51 17.96
N THR A 395 4.79 -2.79 18.22
CA THR A 395 5.42 -3.67 17.23
C THR A 395 4.47 -4.79 16.80
N MET A 396 4.30 -5.01 15.50
CA MET A 396 3.71 -6.24 14.96
C MET A 396 4.80 -7.21 14.48
N SER A 397 4.76 -8.43 14.99
CA SER A 397 5.67 -9.53 14.63
C SER A 397 4.94 -10.75 14.05
N GLY A 398 3.61 -10.70 13.96
CA GLY A 398 2.78 -11.79 13.45
C GLY A 398 1.29 -11.52 13.64
N GLY A 399 0.45 -12.49 13.28
CA GLY A 399 -0.99 -12.46 13.50
C GLY A 399 -1.75 -11.36 12.75
N THR A 400 -3.01 -11.16 13.14
CA THR A 400 -3.88 -10.09 12.63
C THR A 400 -4.33 -9.16 13.75
N LEU A 401 -4.10 -7.85 13.61
CA LEU A 401 -4.74 -6.82 14.42
C LEU A 401 -6.00 -6.33 13.70
N ASN A 402 -7.16 -6.69 14.23
CA ASN A 402 -8.46 -6.30 13.68
C ASN A 402 -8.95 -4.98 14.32
N VAL A 403 -8.97 -3.90 13.55
CA VAL A 403 -9.34 -2.56 14.03
C VAL A 403 -10.76 -2.21 13.57
N LYS A 404 -11.64 -1.87 14.50
CA LYS A 404 -13.04 -1.49 14.24
C LYS A 404 -13.26 0.03 14.11
N GLY A 405 -12.34 0.83 14.61
CA GLY A 405 -12.31 2.30 14.57
C GLY A 405 -11.00 2.82 13.97
N ASN A 406 -10.44 3.90 14.51
CA ASN A 406 -9.30 4.60 13.92
C ASN A 406 -7.95 4.08 14.44
N VAL A 407 -6.90 4.26 13.65
CA VAL A 407 -5.49 4.10 14.09
C VAL A 407 -4.83 5.47 14.08
N SER A 408 -4.63 6.05 15.25
CA SER A 408 -3.96 7.34 15.45
C SER A 408 -2.57 7.12 16.04
N ASN A 409 -1.53 7.43 15.28
CA ASN A 409 -0.14 7.21 15.67
C ASN A 409 0.67 8.52 15.67
N SER A 410 1.06 8.96 16.86
CA SER A 410 2.03 10.03 17.10
C SER A 410 3.38 9.50 17.60
N GLY A 411 3.50 8.20 17.84
CA GLY A 411 4.74 7.51 18.23
C GLY A 411 5.34 6.70 17.08
N THR A 412 5.69 5.45 17.35
CA THR A 412 6.21 4.51 16.34
C THR A 412 5.33 3.26 16.24
N PHE A 413 4.80 3.00 15.05
CA PHE A 413 4.24 1.70 14.69
C PHE A 413 5.22 0.99 13.77
N GLY A 414 5.84 -0.07 14.27
CA GLY A 414 6.76 -0.92 13.51
C GLY A 414 6.16 -2.29 13.22
N ALA A 415 6.50 -2.88 12.07
CA ALA A 415 6.07 -4.23 11.74
C ALA A 415 7.16 -5.01 11.00
N SER A 416 7.42 -6.24 11.47
CA SER A 416 8.28 -7.23 10.80
C SER A 416 7.47 -8.38 10.17
N ALA A 417 6.21 -8.54 10.55
CA ALA A 417 5.24 -9.44 9.95
C ALA A 417 3.80 -9.08 10.40
N GLY A 418 2.81 -9.85 9.94
CA GLY A 418 1.42 -9.73 10.36
C GLY A 418 0.57 -8.78 9.51
N THR A 419 -0.71 -8.66 9.86
CA THR A 419 -1.70 -7.90 9.10
C THR A 419 -2.50 -6.97 10.00
N VAL A 420 -2.55 -5.68 9.68
CA VAL A 420 -3.58 -4.78 10.22
C VAL A 420 -4.80 -4.84 9.31
N ARG A 421 -5.95 -5.23 9.86
CA ARG A 421 -7.22 -5.33 9.14
C ARG A 421 -8.18 -4.27 9.65
N LEU A 422 -8.51 -3.30 8.82
CA LEU A 422 -9.56 -2.31 9.10
C LEU A 422 -10.91 -2.93 8.73
N SER A 423 -11.77 -3.22 9.71
CA SER A 423 -13.07 -3.86 9.48
C SER A 423 -14.21 -3.22 10.28
N GLY A 424 -14.12 -1.91 10.47
CA GLY A 424 -15.17 -1.09 11.05
C GLY A 424 -16.41 -0.99 10.17
N THR A 425 -17.43 -0.33 10.69
CA THR A 425 -18.69 -0.03 9.96
C THR A 425 -18.85 1.45 9.63
N ALA A 426 -18.02 2.31 10.21
CA ALA A 426 -17.91 3.74 9.92
C ALA A 426 -16.58 4.04 9.21
N PRO A 427 -16.43 5.19 8.52
CA PRO A 427 -15.15 5.56 7.91
C PRO A 427 -14.02 5.55 8.94
N GLN A 428 -12.90 4.89 8.60
CA GLN A 428 -11.75 4.78 9.50
C GLN A 428 -10.62 5.73 9.06
N SER A 429 -9.83 6.23 10.00
CA SER A 429 -8.59 6.96 9.72
C SER A 429 -7.36 6.15 10.13
N ILE A 430 -6.25 6.32 9.40
CA ILE A 430 -4.96 5.68 9.72
C ILE A 430 -3.79 6.64 9.63
N GLY A 431 -2.85 6.52 10.57
CA GLY A 431 -1.60 7.26 10.61
C GLY A 431 -1.62 8.36 11.67
N GLY A 432 -0.87 9.42 11.47
CA GLY A 432 -0.74 10.57 12.37
C GLY A 432 0.60 11.26 12.18
N SER A 433 1.09 11.95 13.21
CA SER A 433 2.39 12.62 13.17
C SER A 433 3.60 11.69 13.32
N GLY A 434 3.36 10.43 13.73
CA GLY A 434 4.38 9.43 14.00
C GLY A 434 4.72 8.54 12.80
N SER A 435 5.82 7.78 12.93
CA SER A 435 6.23 6.80 11.91
C SER A 435 5.28 5.61 11.91
N THR A 436 4.58 5.39 10.81
CA THR A 436 3.59 4.30 10.66
C THR A 436 4.02 3.35 9.54
N GLN A 437 4.52 2.17 9.89
CA GLN A 437 4.85 1.11 8.94
C GLN A 437 4.02 -0.14 9.21
N PHE A 438 3.19 -0.52 8.24
CA PHE A 438 2.51 -1.81 8.26
C PHE A 438 3.31 -2.85 7.47
N TRP A 439 3.28 -4.10 7.94
CA TRP A 439 3.72 -5.22 7.11
C TRP A 439 2.65 -5.47 6.04
N ASN A 440 1.48 -6.02 6.43
CA ASN A 440 0.30 -6.03 5.58
C ASN A 440 -0.78 -5.08 6.12
N LEU A 441 -1.50 -4.42 5.22
CA LEU A 441 -2.67 -3.59 5.54
C LEU A 441 -3.85 -4.05 4.67
N ALA A 442 -4.94 -4.48 5.31
CA ALA A 442 -6.18 -4.86 4.64
C ALA A 442 -7.30 -3.87 4.95
N ILE A 443 -7.87 -3.25 3.91
CA ILE A 443 -9.04 -2.37 4.00
C ILE A 443 -10.30 -3.22 3.77
N ALA A 444 -10.75 -3.87 4.85
CA ALA A 444 -11.93 -4.73 4.87
C ALA A 444 -13.18 -4.00 5.40
N ASN A 445 -13.21 -2.67 5.25
CA ASN A 445 -14.34 -1.81 5.60
C ASN A 445 -14.87 -1.17 4.32
N ILE A 446 -16.14 -1.45 3.98
CA ILE A 446 -16.81 -0.96 2.77
C ILE A 446 -16.91 0.57 2.70
N THR A 447 -16.94 1.27 3.84
CA THR A 447 -16.95 2.74 3.87
C THR A 447 -15.57 3.34 3.59
N GLY A 448 -14.52 2.52 3.54
CA GLY A 448 -13.15 2.91 3.26
C GLY A 448 -12.39 3.45 4.47
N ALA A 449 -11.13 3.80 4.21
CA ALA A 449 -10.20 4.39 5.15
C ALA A 449 -9.50 5.62 4.55
N ILE A 450 -9.13 6.57 5.41
CA ILE A 450 -8.48 7.82 5.00
C ILE A 450 -7.16 7.98 5.76
N GLN A 451 -6.07 8.32 5.07
CA GLN A 451 -4.81 8.64 5.73
C GLN A 451 -4.90 9.98 6.48
N SER A 452 -4.45 9.97 7.73
CA SER A 452 -4.25 11.15 8.58
C SER A 452 -2.78 11.45 8.84
N GLY A 453 -1.87 10.71 8.18
CA GLY A 453 -0.42 10.83 8.28
C GLY A 453 0.28 9.95 7.25
N ALA A 454 1.61 10.03 7.17
CA ALA A 454 2.37 9.18 6.27
C ALA A 454 2.27 7.70 6.68
N VAL A 455 2.13 6.80 5.70
CA VAL A 455 2.08 5.35 5.93
C VAL A 455 3.00 4.64 4.95
N ASN A 456 3.79 3.72 5.48
CA ASN A 456 4.63 2.82 4.70
C ASN A 456 4.06 1.40 4.74
N ILE A 457 4.07 0.72 3.59
CA ILE A 457 3.68 -0.69 3.45
C ILE A 457 4.90 -1.49 3.03
N ARG A 458 5.19 -2.57 3.75
CA ARG A 458 6.32 -3.44 3.44
C ARG A 458 5.96 -4.74 2.71
N GLY A 459 4.82 -5.32 3.06
CA GLY A 459 4.27 -6.52 2.45
C GLY A 459 3.16 -6.17 1.46
N VAL A 460 1.92 -6.47 1.84
CA VAL A 460 0.74 -6.36 0.97
C VAL A 460 -0.21 -5.28 1.47
N LEU A 461 -0.57 -4.34 0.57
CA LEU A 461 -1.75 -3.49 0.74
C LEU A 461 -2.93 -4.12 0.00
N ALA A 462 -3.98 -4.51 0.72
CA ALA A 462 -5.17 -5.13 0.14
C ALA A 462 -6.41 -4.25 0.37
N PRO A 463 -6.85 -3.45 -0.61
CA PRO A 463 -8.16 -2.80 -0.62
C PRO A 463 -9.32 -3.82 -0.77
N ALA A 464 -9.47 -4.71 0.21
CA ALA A 464 -10.28 -5.92 0.11
C ALA A 464 -11.76 -5.65 -0.15
N SER A 465 -12.35 -4.68 0.56
CA SER A 465 -13.76 -4.31 0.35
C SER A 465 -14.00 -2.81 0.23
N GLY A 466 -13.08 -1.95 0.68
CA GLY A 466 -13.23 -0.51 0.54
C GLY A 466 -11.94 0.21 0.19
N ASN A 467 -12.08 1.49 -0.12
CA ASN A 467 -11.00 2.30 -0.63
C ASN A 467 -10.04 2.77 0.47
N LEU A 468 -8.76 2.93 0.15
CA LEU A 468 -7.83 3.74 0.93
C LEU A 468 -7.65 5.09 0.21
N THR A 469 -8.05 6.19 0.85
CA THR A 469 -7.82 7.55 0.34
C THR A 469 -6.57 8.13 0.97
N THR A 470 -5.59 8.55 0.16
CA THR A 470 -4.32 9.09 0.68
C THR A 470 -4.44 10.51 1.23
N ASN A 471 -5.48 11.27 0.83
CA ASN A 471 -5.82 12.56 1.42
C ASN A 471 -4.65 13.57 1.42
N GLY A 472 -3.82 13.55 0.37
CA GLY A 472 -2.62 14.38 0.26
C GLY A 472 -1.44 13.94 1.13
N GLN A 473 -1.59 12.85 1.88
CA GLN A 473 -0.53 12.23 2.67
C GLN A 473 0.32 11.27 1.82
N THR A 474 1.54 11.02 2.27
CA THR A 474 2.46 10.06 1.63
C THR A 474 2.05 8.63 1.95
N LEU A 475 1.77 7.84 0.91
CA LEU A 475 1.69 6.39 0.96
C LEU A 475 2.91 5.82 0.23
N THR A 476 3.75 5.03 0.89
CA THR A 476 4.94 4.42 0.27
C THR A 476 4.85 2.90 0.28
N LEU A 477 4.97 2.27 -0.89
CA LEU A 477 5.20 0.83 -1.04
C LEU A 477 6.71 0.58 -1.06
N LEU A 478 7.24 0.02 0.03
CA LEU A 478 8.67 -0.11 0.27
C LEU A 478 9.32 -1.20 -0.60
N SER A 479 10.60 -1.01 -0.93
CA SER A 479 11.41 -2.00 -1.65
C SER A 479 12.85 -1.99 -1.14
N ASP A 480 13.43 -3.17 -0.93
CA ASP A 480 14.85 -3.36 -0.66
C ASP A 480 15.31 -4.79 -1.04
N ALA A 481 16.49 -5.21 -0.57
CA ALA A 481 17.05 -6.53 -0.80
C ALA A 481 16.20 -7.71 -0.28
N ALA A 482 15.32 -7.49 0.69
CA ALA A 482 14.42 -8.51 1.22
C ALA A 482 13.09 -8.59 0.46
N GLY A 483 12.78 -7.64 -0.42
CA GLY A 483 11.63 -7.71 -1.32
C GLY A 483 11.00 -6.36 -1.63
N THR A 484 9.94 -6.41 -2.44
CA THR A 484 9.15 -5.24 -2.86
C THR A 484 7.70 -5.42 -2.42
N ALA A 485 7.14 -4.39 -1.79
CA ALA A 485 5.74 -4.34 -1.41
C ALA A 485 4.83 -4.35 -2.65
N LEU A 486 3.60 -4.83 -2.49
CA LEU A 486 2.62 -4.89 -3.57
C LEU A 486 1.22 -4.48 -3.11
N VAL A 487 0.38 -4.16 -4.09
CA VAL A 487 -1.07 -3.99 -3.88
C VAL A 487 -1.81 -5.22 -4.43
N ASP A 488 -2.64 -5.81 -3.58
CA ASP A 488 -3.62 -6.83 -3.96
C ASP A 488 -4.96 -6.16 -4.26
N ASN A 489 -5.30 -6.07 -5.56
CA ASN A 489 -6.57 -5.53 -6.04
C ASN A 489 -7.55 -6.63 -6.50
N SER A 490 -7.51 -7.81 -5.86
CA SER A 490 -8.54 -8.83 -6.04
C SER A 490 -9.88 -8.47 -5.38
N GLY A 491 -9.85 -7.52 -4.43
CA GLY A 491 -11.03 -6.98 -3.77
C GLY A 491 -11.79 -5.92 -4.56
N THR A 492 -12.86 -5.38 -3.97
CA THR A 492 -13.70 -4.34 -4.59
C THR A 492 -13.22 -2.91 -4.34
N GLY A 493 -12.24 -2.72 -3.44
CA GLY A 493 -11.67 -1.42 -3.12
C GLY A 493 -10.50 -1.04 -4.03
N ALA A 494 -10.10 0.23 -3.95
CA ALA A 494 -8.93 0.78 -4.61
C ALA A 494 -8.19 1.78 -3.72
N VAL A 495 -6.95 2.11 -4.10
CA VAL A 495 -6.24 3.26 -3.52
C VAL A 495 -6.61 4.50 -4.32
N SER A 496 -7.03 5.56 -3.64
CA SER A 496 -7.40 6.85 -4.25
C SER A 496 -6.41 7.93 -3.79
N GLY A 497 -5.77 8.58 -4.77
CA GLY A 497 -4.71 9.57 -4.54
C GLY A 497 -3.32 9.06 -4.94
N SER A 498 -2.32 9.92 -4.81
CA SER A 498 -0.94 9.62 -5.19
C SER A 498 -0.25 8.72 -4.16
N ALA A 499 0.64 7.85 -4.63
CA ALA A 499 1.50 7.01 -3.81
C ALA A 499 2.91 6.92 -4.42
N THR A 500 3.89 6.58 -3.59
CA THR A 500 5.26 6.27 -3.99
C THR A 500 5.43 4.75 -4.06
N VAL A 501 5.85 4.24 -5.22
CA VAL A 501 6.20 2.83 -5.42
C VAL A 501 7.70 2.70 -5.60
N GLN A 502 8.35 2.13 -4.61
CA GLN A 502 9.80 1.96 -4.64
C GLN A 502 10.18 0.69 -5.40
N ARG A 503 11.34 0.74 -6.06
CA ARG A 503 11.92 -0.39 -6.79
C ARG A 503 13.44 -0.43 -6.57
N PHE A 504 13.86 -1.30 -5.66
CA PHE A 504 15.26 -1.59 -5.37
C PHE A 504 15.89 -2.46 -6.44
N ILE A 505 17.10 -2.15 -6.90
CA ILE A 505 17.83 -2.99 -7.86
C ILE A 505 18.67 -4.03 -7.13
N ASP A 506 18.31 -5.30 -7.31
CA ASP A 506 19.05 -6.44 -6.76
C ASP A 506 20.47 -6.54 -7.38
N PRO A 507 21.54 -6.53 -6.56
CA PRO A 507 22.92 -6.60 -7.04
C PRO A 507 23.41 -8.01 -7.37
N SER A 508 22.64 -9.07 -7.09
CA SER A 508 23.08 -10.47 -7.21
C SER A 508 23.46 -10.89 -8.63
N LEU A 509 22.71 -10.41 -9.64
CA LEU A 509 22.99 -10.73 -11.04
C LEU A 509 24.04 -9.79 -11.67
N ASN A 510 23.94 -8.50 -11.36
CA ASN A 510 24.91 -7.49 -11.79
C ASN A 510 25.03 -6.45 -10.67
N PRO A 511 26.19 -6.39 -9.97
CA PRO A 511 26.41 -5.45 -8.86
C PRO A 511 26.81 -4.03 -9.31
N GLY A 512 27.08 -3.81 -10.60
CA GLY A 512 27.53 -2.54 -11.15
C GLY A 512 26.46 -1.78 -11.93
N LEU A 513 26.91 -0.85 -12.78
CA LEU A 513 26.08 -0.23 -13.82
C LEU A 513 25.54 -1.28 -14.77
N GLY A 514 24.39 -1.01 -15.39
CA GLY A 514 23.76 -1.90 -16.35
C GLY A 514 22.42 -1.39 -16.82
N TYR A 515 22.04 -1.76 -18.04
CA TYR A 515 20.71 -1.49 -18.55
C TYR A 515 19.65 -2.32 -17.81
N ARG A 516 18.77 -1.64 -17.09
CA ARG A 516 17.60 -2.22 -16.42
C ARG A 516 16.35 -1.78 -17.18
N HIS A 517 15.50 -2.74 -17.55
CA HIS A 517 14.24 -2.42 -18.21
C HIS A 517 13.17 -2.15 -17.15
N TYR A 518 12.80 -0.88 -17.03
CA TYR A 518 11.80 -0.37 -16.09
C TYR A 518 10.44 -0.19 -16.76
N SER A 519 9.41 -0.09 -15.93
CA SER A 519 8.09 0.43 -16.27
C SER A 519 7.52 1.14 -15.05
N ALA A 520 6.68 2.15 -15.24
CA ALA A 520 6.04 2.86 -14.14
C ALA A 520 4.79 2.08 -13.68
N PRO A 521 4.73 1.64 -12.40
CA PRO A 521 3.55 1.00 -11.82
C PRO A 521 2.47 2.00 -11.36
N VAL A 522 2.64 3.27 -11.74
CA VAL A 522 1.77 4.41 -11.41
C VAL A 522 1.51 5.22 -12.69
N ALA A 523 0.42 5.97 -12.70
CA ALA A 523 0.16 6.96 -13.73
C ALA A 523 0.84 8.30 -13.38
N GLY A 524 1.21 9.08 -14.39
CA GLY A 524 1.74 10.44 -14.20
C GLY A 524 3.23 10.52 -13.86
N SER A 525 3.94 9.40 -13.78
CA SER A 525 5.39 9.40 -13.60
C SER A 525 6.13 9.97 -14.81
N THR A 526 7.30 10.56 -14.55
CA THR A 526 8.17 11.18 -15.56
C THR A 526 9.59 10.62 -15.49
N VAL A 527 10.42 10.93 -16.49
CA VAL A 527 11.85 10.56 -16.47
C VAL A 527 12.56 11.07 -15.22
N ALA A 528 12.15 12.23 -14.68
CA ALA A 528 12.70 12.77 -13.44
C ALA A 528 12.58 11.81 -12.24
N ASP A 529 11.53 10.96 -12.20
CA ASP A 529 11.31 9.98 -11.12
C ASP A 529 12.33 8.84 -11.12
N LEU A 530 13.11 8.67 -12.20
CA LEU A 530 14.21 7.71 -12.25
C LEU A 530 15.44 8.20 -11.48
N THR A 531 15.45 9.45 -11.00
CA THR A 531 16.53 10.01 -10.21
C THR A 531 16.62 9.30 -8.85
N THR A 532 17.84 8.99 -8.44
CA THR A 532 18.15 8.39 -7.13
C THR A 532 19.35 9.12 -6.52
N ALA A 533 19.72 8.79 -5.29
CA ALA A 533 20.85 9.44 -4.61
C ALA A 533 22.18 9.34 -5.40
N GLY A 534 22.38 8.28 -6.19
CA GLY A 534 23.60 8.03 -6.95
C GLY A 534 23.45 8.09 -8.48
N PHE A 535 22.28 8.45 -9.01
CA PHE A 535 22.01 8.45 -10.44
C PHE A 535 21.05 9.58 -10.83
N ALA A 536 21.43 10.34 -11.86
CA ALA A 536 20.58 11.30 -12.54
C ALA A 536 20.40 10.86 -14.01
N PRO A 537 19.16 10.85 -14.53
CA PRO A 537 18.90 10.57 -15.94
C PRO A 537 19.59 11.58 -16.86
N GLU A 538 20.30 11.07 -17.87
CA GLU A 538 20.95 11.88 -18.90
C GLU A 538 20.19 11.69 -20.22
N VAL A 539 19.46 12.73 -20.64
CA VAL A 539 18.63 12.75 -21.85
C VAL A 539 18.88 14.03 -22.68
N SER A 540 19.88 14.84 -22.33
CA SER A 540 20.12 16.16 -22.96
C SER A 540 20.44 16.07 -24.45
N GLN A 541 20.95 14.93 -24.91
CA GLN A 541 21.30 14.69 -26.31
C GLN A 541 20.19 14.01 -27.12
N ALA A 542 18.92 14.08 -26.68
CA ALA A 542 17.82 13.39 -27.34
C ALA A 542 17.71 13.69 -28.84
N ALA A 543 17.72 14.98 -29.22
CA ALA A 543 17.64 15.39 -30.63
C ALA A 543 18.82 14.90 -31.46
N VAL A 544 20.03 14.92 -30.89
CA VAL A 544 21.27 14.49 -31.56
C VAL A 544 21.27 12.98 -31.74
N TYR A 545 21.03 12.20 -30.68
CA TYR A 545 20.99 10.74 -30.74
C TYR A 545 19.90 10.26 -31.71
N ASN A 546 18.69 10.82 -31.60
CA ASN A 546 17.54 10.31 -32.34
C ASN A 546 17.63 10.54 -33.85
N SER A 547 18.43 11.51 -34.32
CA SER A 547 18.61 11.82 -35.74
C SER A 547 19.96 11.35 -36.33
N SER A 548 20.88 10.83 -35.49
CA SER A 548 22.24 10.52 -35.91
C SER A 548 22.35 9.24 -36.76
N ALA A 549 23.21 9.28 -37.78
CA ALA A 549 23.65 8.09 -38.51
C ALA A 549 24.66 7.23 -37.71
N THR A 550 25.27 7.81 -36.66
CA THR A 550 26.23 7.15 -35.76
C THR A 550 25.89 7.43 -34.29
N PRO A 551 24.73 6.98 -33.77
CA PRO A 551 24.28 7.38 -32.44
C PRO A 551 25.21 6.95 -31.29
N ALA A 552 26.03 5.92 -31.50
CA ALA A 552 27.06 5.49 -30.55
C ALA A 552 28.11 6.57 -30.21
N ALA A 553 28.26 7.59 -31.07
CA ALA A 553 29.22 8.69 -30.88
C ALA A 553 28.65 9.89 -30.10
N THR A 554 27.38 9.86 -29.68
CA THR A 554 26.74 10.96 -28.95
C THR A 554 27.38 11.17 -27.57
N THR A 555 27.70 12.42 -27.22
CA THR A 555 28.31 12.81 -25.94
C THR A 555 27.60 14.02 -25.30
N PRO A 556 27.28 13.98 -23.99
CA PRO A 556 27.28 12.80 -23.13
C PRO A 556 26.34 11.72 -23.67
N PHE A 557 26.69 10.45 -23.44
CA PHE A 557 25.87 9.35 -23.94
C PHE A 557 24.60 9.22 -23.08
N PRO A 558 23.40 9.16 -23.68
CA PRO A 558 22.16 9.08 -22.93
C PRO A 558 22.05 7.82 -22.06
N THR A 559 21.34 7.92 -20.94
CA THR A 559 21.16 6.79 -20.00
C THR A 559 19.75 6.24 -19.95
N VAL A 560 18.77 6.91 -20.58
CA VAL A 560 17.35 6.49 -20.59
C VAL A 560 16.84 6.39 -22.02
N PHE A 561 16.28 5.23 -22.37
CA PHE A 561 15.78 4.93 -23.70
C PHE A 561 14.39 4.31 -23.64
N GLY A 562 13.49 4.80 -24.50
CA GLY A 562 12.29 4.08 -24.90
C GLY A 562 12.58 3.20 -26.12
N TYR A 563 11.52 2.63 -26.70
CA TYR A 563 11.62 1.88 -27.95
C TYR A 563 10.51 2.29 -28.93
N ASP A 564 10.91 2.69 -30.13
CA ASP A 564 10.02 3.05 -31.23
C ASP A 564 10.36 2.21 -32.47
N GLN A 565 9.48 1.26 -32.78
CA GLN A 565 9.67 0.32 -33.88
C GLN A 565 9.70 0.99 -35.26
N SER A 566 9.18 2.21 -35.40
CA SER A 566 9.24 2.94 -36.68
C SER A 566 10.69 3.19 -37.12
N ARG A 567 11.60 3.32 -36.15
CA ARG A 567 13.02 3.58 -36.35
C ARG A 567 13.82 2.39 -36.88
N VAL A 568 13.26 1.18 -36.85
CA VAL A 568 13.90 -0.03 -37.44
C VAL A 568 14.19 0.16 -38.93
N SER A 569 13.41 1.01 -39.61
CA SER A 569 13.58 1.36 -41.02
C SER A 569 14.71 2.37 -41.29
N LEU A 570 15.25 3.03 -40.26
CA LEU A 570 16.32 4.02 -40.43
C LEU A 570 17.61 3.34 -40.92
N ALA A 571 18.39 4.11 -41.69
CA ALA A 571 19.74 3.73 -42.08
C ALA A 571 20.75 4.42 -41.15
N ASN A 572 21.23 3.70 -40.14
CA ASN A 572 22.32 4.14 -39.26
C ASN A 572 23.23 2.95 -38.90
N ALA A 573 24.31 3.22 -38.15
CA ALA A 573 25.36 2.25 -37.83
C ALA A 573 24.94 1.10 -36.90
N TYR A 574 23.72 1.10 -36.35
CA TYR A 574 23.23 0.02 -35.48
C TYR A 574 22.57 -1.12 -36.26
N ALA A 575 22.53 -2.30 -35.65
CA ALA A 575 21.71 -3.41 -36.13
C ALA A 575 20.21 -3.03 -36.10
N PRO A 576 19.37 -3.56 -37.02
CA PRO A 576 17.99 -3.12 -37.17
C PRO A 576 17.17 -3.07 -35.88
N PHE A 577 17.27 -4.10 -35.02
CA PHE A 577 16.60 -4.12 -33.71
C PHE A 577 17.03 -2.94 -32.83
N ASP A 578 18.33 -2.65 -32.74
CA ASP A 578 18.89 -1.62 -31.86
C ASP A 578 18.53 -0.20 -32.32
N ARG A 579 18.19 0.00 -33.60
CA ARG A 579 17.72 1.30 -34.12
C ARG A 579 16.43 1.77 -33.45
N GLY A 580 15.64 0.81 -32.95
CA GLY A 580 14.39 1.08 -32.24
C GLY A 580 14.58 1.86 -30.93
N PHE A 581 15.75 1.78 -30.29
CA PHE A 581 16.00 2.58 -29.10
C PHE A 581 15.97 4.08 -29.42
N VAL A 582 15.24 4.82 -28.59
CA VAL A 582 14.99 6.25 -28.75
C VAL A 582 15.16 6.95 -27.41
N VAL A 583 15.82 8.11 -27.41
CA VAL A 583 16.03 8.91 -26.21
C VAL A 583 14.83 9.83 -26.01
N LEU A 584 14.36 9.93 -24.78
CA LEU A 584 13.19 10.74 -24.42
C LEU A 584 13.55 12.22 -24.46
N ALA A 585 12.57 13.08 -24.75
CA ALA A 585 12.83 14.49 -25.06
C ALA A 585 13.54 15.26 -23.94
N ASP A 586 13.09 15.09 -22.69
CA ASP A 586 13.62 15.75 -21.50
C ASP A 586 13.15 15.02 -20.22
N LEU A 587 13.51 15.56 -19.05
CA LEU A 587 13.16 14.98 -17.74
C LEU A 587 11.66 15.02 -17.42
N SER A 588 10.88 15.89 -18.06
CA SER A 588 9.43 15.97 -17.90
C SER A 588 8.67 14.98 -18.78
N ALA A 589 9.37 14.29 -19.69
CA ALA A 589 8.77 13.30 -20.57
C ALA A 589 8.07 12.20 -19.74
N PRO A 590 6.83 11.82 -20.09
CA PRO A 590 6.07 10.85 -19.31
C PRO A 590 6.63 9.44 -19.47
N LEU A 591 6.69 8.71 -18.36
CA LEU A 591 6.82 7.25 -18.35
C LEU A 591 5.41 6.66 -18.48
N ALA A 592 4.99 6.44 -19.73
CA ALA A 592 3.63 6.03 -20.05
C ALA A 592 3.28 4.66 -19.46
N VAL A 593 2.05 4.55 -18.96
CA VAL A 593 1.53 3.31 -18.36
C VAL A 593 1.65 2.14 -19.34
N GLY A 594 2.23 1.04 -18.87
CA GLY A 594 2.42 -0.19 -19.64
C GLY A 594 3.54 -0.14 -20.70
N ARG A 595 4.26 0.98 -20.83
CA ARG A 595 5.48 1.08 -21.64
C ARG A 595 6.71 0.77 -20.80
N GLY A 596 7.73 0.21 -21.44
CA GLY A 596 9.01 -0.07 -20.82
C GLY A 596 10.09 0.91 -21.25
N TYR A 597 11.13 1.04 -20.43
CA TYR A 597 12.24 1.96 -20.63
C TYR A 597 13.55 1.29 -20.21
N ALA A 598 14.58 1.34 -21.06
CA ALA A 598 15.92 0.85 -20.72
C ALA A 598 16.72 1.97 -20.03
N VAL A 599 17.16 1.72 -18.81
CA VAL A 599 17.84 2.70 -17.96
C VAL A 599 19.22 2.16 -17.57
N ASN A 600 20.30 2.85 -17.92
CA ASN A 600 21.65 2.46 -17.50
C ASN A 600 21.93 3.00 -16.09
N ILE A 601 21.69 2.16 -15.08
CA ILE A 601 21.72 2.54 -13.67
C ILE A 601 22.46 1.49 -12.84
N GLY A 602 23.10 1.94 -11.76
CA GLY A 602 23.85 1.07 -10.84
C GLY A 602 22.94 0.13 -10.06
N ALA A 603 23.46 -1.00 -9.60
CA ALA A 603 22.75 -1.82 -8.62
C ALA A 603 22.56 -1.08 -7.29
N SER A 604 21.71 -1.63 -6.42
CA SER A 604 21.37 -1.08 -5.11
C SER A 604 20.74 0.32 -5.11
N GLN A 605 20.49 0.94 -6.27
CA GLN A 605 19.69 2.15 -6.35
C GLN A 605 18.23 1.82 -6.04
N LEU A 606 17.54 2.80 -5.44
CA LEU A 606 16.14 2.73 -5.09
C LEU A 606 15.39 3.76 -5.92
N VAL A 607 14.72 3.29 -6.98
CA VAL A 607 13.92 4.13 -7.87
C VAL A 607 12.53 4.28 -7.27
N ASP A 608 12.02 5.50 -7.20
CA ASP A 608 10.73 5.81 -6.57
C ASP A 608 9.77 6.44 -7.58
N PHE A 609 8.79 5.66 -8.05
CA PHE A 609 7.76 6.15 -8.95
C PHE A 609 6.64 6.82 -8.15
N VAL A 610 6.27 8.05 -8.49
CA VAL A 610 5.28 8.83 -7.75
C VAL A 610 4.08 9.16 -8.62
N GLY A 611 2.90 8.74 -8.18
CA GLY A 611 1.65 9.04 -8.88
C GLY A 611 0.48 8.19 -8.39
N PRO A 612 -0.73 8.38 -8.94
CA PRO A 612 -1.83 7.48 -8.69
C PRO A 612 -1.48 6.05 -9.12
N LEU A 613 -1.75 5.08 -8.25
CA LEU A 613 -1.50 3.67 -8.55
C LEU A 613 -2.33 3.23 -9.75
N THR A 614 -1.69 2.63 -10.76
CA THR A 614 -2.42 2.07 -11.89
C THR A 614 -3.22 0.85 -11.42
N ASN A 615 -4.49 0.78 -11.80
CA ASN A 615 -5.41 -0.30 -11.41
C ASN A 615 -6.46 -0.52 -12.51
N GLY A 616 -7.06 -1.71 -12.54
CA GLY A 616 -8.06 -2.07 -13.56
C GLY A 616 -7.42 -2.37 -14.92
N ASP A 617 -8.25 -2.64 -15.92
CA ASP A 617 -7.77 -3.07 -17.24
C ASP A 617 -7.04 -1.95 -17.99
N GLN A 618 -5.86 -2.28 -18.52
CA GLN A 618 -5.02 -1.36 -19.29
C GLN A 618 -4.77 -1.94 -20.68
N THR A 619 -5.40 -1.36 -21.70
CA THR A 619 -5.23 -1.79 -23.10
C THR A 619 -4.29 -0.87 -23.85
N LEU A 620 -3.22 -1.45 -24.41
CA LEU A 620 -2.24 -0.75 -25.24
C LEU A 620 -2.48 -1.07 -26.71
N ALA A 621 -2.56 -0.02 -27.54
CA ALA A 621 -2.48 -0.15 -28.98
C ALA A 621 -1.01 -0.18 -29.43
N LEU A 622 -0.67 -1.13 -30.30
CA LEU A 622 0.68 -1.43 -30.74
C LEU A 622 0.73 -1.40 -32.27
N THR A 623 1.86 -1.01 -32.82
CA THR A 623 2.03 -0.81 -34.27
C THR A 623 3.19 -1.63 -34.82
N ARG A 624 3.14 -1.91 -36.11
CA ARG A 624 4.21 -2.54 -36.86
C ARG A 624 4.41 -1.81 -38.18
N ASN A 625 5.66 -1.60 -38.58
CA ASN A 625 5.97 -1.07 -39.92
C ASN A 625 5.38 -1.99 -40.99
N ALA A 626 4.82 -1.39 -42.03
CA ALA A 626 4.19 -2.15 -43.12
C ALA A 626 5.15 -3.20 -43.71
N ALA A 627 4.58 -4.32 -44.15
CA ALA A 627 5.33 -5.36 -44.85
C ALA A 627 6.07 -4.79 -46.07
N GLY A 628 7.30 -5.25 -46.32
CA GLY A 628 8.15 -4.73 -47.39
C GLY A 628 8.88 -3.42 -47.07
N SER A 629 8.71 -2.86 -45.86
CA SER A 629 9.58 -1.78 -45.37
C SER A 629 11.01 -2.28 -45.14
N ALA A 630 11.98 -1.37 -45.12
CA ALA A 630 13.37 -1.73 -44.83
C ALA A 630 13.48 -2.43 -43.47
N ASN A 631 14.09 -3.61 -43.45
CA ASN A 631 14.25 -4.48 -42.27
C ASN A 631 12.91 -4.90 -41.64
N ASP A 632 11.89 -5.16 -42.46
CA ASP A 632 10.57 -5.62 -42.00
C ASP A 632 10.62 -6.92 -41.16
N ALA A 633 11.63 -7.77 -41.38
CA ALA A 633 11.94 -8.95 -40.57
C ALA A 633 12.24 -8.63 -39.10
N ASP A 634 12.61 -7.39 -38.78
CA ASP A 634 12.86 -6.87 -37.43
C ASP A 634 11.78 -5.91 -36.93
N ALA A 635 10.73 -5.65 -37.71
CA ALA A 635 9.67 -4.73 -37.32
C ALA A 635 8.73 -5.30 -36.23
N GLY A 636 8.00 -4.41 -35.55
CA GLY A 636 6.91 -4.76 -34.65
C GLY A 636 7.31 -5.02 -33.18
N TRP A 637 8.59 -4.93 -32.82
CA TRP A 637 9.03 -5.03 -31.43
C TRP A 637 8.51 -3.86 -30.58
N GLN A 638 8.07 -4.15 -29.36
CA GLN A 638 7.51 -3.18 -28.43
C GLN A 638 8.17 -3.37 -27.08
N LEU A 639 8.81 -2.33 -26.55
CA LEU A 639 9.24 -2.32 -25.15
C LEU A 639 8.04 -1.94 -24.29
N LEU A 640 7.46 -2.94 -23.66
CA LEU A 640 6.30 -2.86 -22.78
C LEU A 640 6.76 -3.06 -21.33
N GLY A 641 5.84 -2.95 -20.39
CA GLY A 641 6.16 -3.19 -19.00
C GLY A 641 4.96 -3.44 -18.13
N ASN A 642 5.22 -4.05 -16.98
CA ASN A 642 4.19 -4.31 -15.99
C ASN A 642 3.64 -2.98 -15.45
N PRO A 643 2.36 -2.64 -15.74
CA PRO A 643 1.80 -1.35 -15.36
C PRO A 643 1.35 -1.30 -13.90
N TYR A 644 1.34 -2.42 -13.18
CA TYR A 644 0.72 -2.52 -11.87
C TYR A 644 1.73 -2.45 -10.72
N PRO A 645 1.32 -1.95 -9.54
CA PRO A 645 2.10 -2.03 -8.31
C PRO A 645 2.05 -3.44 -7.68
N SER A 646 2.18 -4.47 -8.50
CA SER A 646 2.28 -5.88 -8.11
C SER A 646 2.92 -6.68 -9.24
N PRO A 647 3.54 -7.84 -8.97
CA PRO A 647 3.98 -8.73 -10.04
C PRO A 647 2.81 -9.17 -10.94
N LEU A 648 3.07 -9.31 -12.24
CA LEU A 648 2.15 -9.87 -13.23
C LEU A 648 2.59 -11.30 -13.56
N ASP A 649 1.65 -12.22 -13.72
CA ASP A 649 1.88 -13.54 -14.29
C ASP A 649 1.40 -13.56 -15.74
N TYR A 650 2.36 -13.52 -16.68
CA TYR A 650 2.05 -13.51 -18.11
C TYR A 650 1.40 -14.82 -18.60
N SER A 651 1.46 -15.92 -17.83
CA SER A 651 0.76 -17.16 -18.19
C SER A 651 -0.77 -17.02 -18.17
N LEU A 652 -1.27 -15.99 -17.47
CA LEU A 652 -2.70 -15.66 -17.40
C LEU A 652 -3.15 -14.74 -18.55
N VAL A 653 -2.23 -14.27 -19.41
CA VAL A 653 -2.55 -13.46 -20.59
C VAL A 653 -3.07 -14.39 -21.69
N THR A 654 -4.37 -14.30 -21.95
CA THR A 654 -5.04 -15.12 -22.96
C THR A 654 -4.82 -14.58 -24.38
N ALA A 655 -5.08 -15.38 -25.41
CA ALA A 655 -4.98 -14.92 -26.80
C ALA A 655 -5.86 -13.68 -27.09
N SER A 656 -7.05 -13.57 -26.46
CA SER A 656 -7.91 -12.39 -26.58
C SER A 656 -7.30 -11.12 -25.97
N ASP A 657 -6.41 -11.27 -24.99
CA ASP A 657 -5.73 -10.13 -24.37
C ASP A 657 -4.53 -9.65 -25.19
N ARG A 658 -4.08 -10.40 -26.20
CA ARG A 658 -2.89 -10.09 -27.01
C ARG A 658 -3.15 -10.15 -28.51
N ALA A 659 -4.27 -9.58 -28.96
CA ALA A 659 -4.70 -9.64 -30.35
C ALA A 659 -3.62 -9.11 -31.31
N GLY A 660 -3.27 -9.89 -32.34
CA GLY A 660 -2.27 -9.51 -33.34
C GLY A 660 -0.81 -9.59 -32.85
N LEU A 661 -0.54 -10.13 -31.66
CA LEU A 661 0.82 -10.33 -31.14
C LEU A 661 1.30 -11.77 -31.29
N ASP A 662 2.62 -11.91 -31.28
CA ASP A 662 3.26 -13.18 -30.94
C ASP A 662 3.04 -13.45 -29.44
N ALA A 663 2.88 -14.72 -29.04
CA ALA A 663 2.63 -15.09 -27.65
C ALA A 663 3.86 -14.94 -26.75
N ALA A 664 5.05 -14.85 -27.34
CA ALA A 664 6.31 -14.80 -26.62
C ALA A 664 6.61 -13.40 -26.03
N ILE A 665 7.17 -13.39 -24.82
CA ILE A 665 7.77 -12.20 -24.19
C ILE A 665 9.24 -12.41 -23.88
N TYR A 666 9.97 -11.30 -23.77
CA TYR A 666 11.42 -11.31 -23.56
C TYR A 666 11.83 -10.32 -22.48
N VAL A 667 12.48 -10.80 -21.44
CA VAL A 667 12.93 -9.97 -20.31
C VAL A 667 14.44 -9.90 -20.33
N TYR A 668 14.97 -8.67 -20.36
CA TYR A 668 16.40 -8.43 -20.35
C TYR A 668 16.98 -8.60 -18.94
N ALA A 669 18.04 -9.40 -18.84
CA ALA A 669 18.76 -9.70 -17.63
C ALA A 669 20.19 -9.17 -17.76
N SER A 670 20.45 -8.00 -17.17
CA SER A 670 21.77 -7.36 -17.21
C SER A 670 22.79 -8.14 -16.39
N THR A 671 23.94 -8.40 -17.00
CA THR A 671 25.10 -9.11 -16.40
C THR A 671 26.31 -8.19 -16.24
N SER A 672 26.36 -7.07 -16.96
CA SER A 672 27.35 -5.99 -16.80
C SER A 672 26.78 -4.66 -17.31
N GLN A 673 27.60 -3.60 -17.37
CA GLN A 673 27.17 -2.29 -17.86
C GLN A 673 26.56 -2.33 -19.26
N TYR A 674 27.18 -3.10 -20.15
CA TYR A 674 26.76 -3.22 -21.56
C TYR A 674 26.36 -4.65 -21.94
N GLY A 675 26.55 -5.62 -21.03
CA GLY A 675 26.21 -7.03 -21.24
C GLY A 675 24.90 -7.43 -20.57
N GLY A 676 24.19 -8.33 -21.23
CA GLY A 676 23.00 -9.00 -20.69
C GLY A 676 22.44 -10.04 -21.65
N THR A 677 21.46 -10.78 -21.15
CA THR A 677 20.78 -11.86 -21.88
C THR A 677 19.28 -11.68 -21.85
N TYR A 678 18.58 -12.16 -22.87
CA TYR A 678 17.13 -12.21 -22.89
C TYR A 678 16.63 -13.57 -22.43
N ARG A 679 15.85 -13.59 -21.34
CA ARG A 679 15.03 -14.76 -21.03
C ARG A 679 13.70 -14.66 -21.77
N SER A 680 13.26 -15.77 -22.37
CA SER A 680 11.98 -15.86 -23.06
C SER A 680 10.94 -16.57 -22.20
N TYR A 681 9.67 -16.25 -22.45
CA TYR A 681 8.53 -17.06 -22.03
C TYR A 681 7.53 -17.19 -23.16
N VAL A 682 7.08 -18.41 -23.44
CA VAL A 682 5.99 -18.71 -24.37
C VAL A 682 5.38 -20.06 -23.98
N ASN A 683 4.05 -20.16 -24.04
CA ASN A 683 3.31 -21.42 -23.89
C ASN A 683 3.77 -22.30 -22.69
N GLY A 684 3.92 -21.70 -21.51
CA GLY A 684 4.33 -22.40 -20.29
C GLY A 684 5.83 -22.75 -20.18
N ILE A 685 6.63 -22.48 -21.22
CA ILE A 685 8.07 -22.67 -21.21
C ILE A 685 8.77 -21.37 -20.83
N GLY A 686 9.68 -21.44 -19.86
CA GLY A 686 10.38 -20.28 -19.28
C GLY A 686 9.64 -19.72 -18.07
N ASN A 687 9.99 -18.49 -17.67
CA ASN A 687 9.41 -17.83 -16.49
C ASN A 687 8.38 -16.77 -16.92
N PRO A 688 7.09 -16.88 -16.57
CA PRO A 688 6.08 -15.90 -16.96
C PRO A 688 6.03 -14.64 -16.09
N VAL A 689 6.70 -14.64 -14.93
CA VAL A 689 6.52 -13.60 -13.93
C VAL A 689 7.25 -12.33 -14.33
N LEU A 690 6.53 -11.21 -14.31
CA LEU A 690 7.05 -9.86 -14.50
C LEU A 690 6.92 -9.11 -13.17
N PRO A 691 8.02 -8.90 -12.41
CA PRO A 691 7.98 -8.15 -11.16
C PRO A 691 7.41 -6.73 -11.31
N THR A 692 7.04 -6.10 -10.20
CA THR A 692 6.63 -4.68 -10.19
C THR A 692 7.68 -3.81 -10.88
N GLY A 693 7.23 -2.98 -11.82
CA GLY A 693 8.07 -2.09 -12.60
C GLY A 693 9.04 -2.77 -13.59
N GLN A 694 8.82 -4.06 -13.92
CA GLN A 694 9.64 -4.77 -14.91
C GLN A 694 9.20 -4.43 -16.35
N GLY A 695 10.15 -3.98 -17.17
CA GLY A 695 9.99 -3.87 -18.62
C GLY A 695 10.33 -5.19 -19.35
N PHE A 696 9.68 -5.43 -20.49
CA PHE A 696 9.85 -6.60 -21.34
C PHE A 696 9.53 -6.28 -22.81
N PHE A 697 10.08 -7.05 -23.74
CA PHE A 697 9.70 -6.96 -25.14
C PHE A 697 8.57 -7.92 -25.48
N ALA A 698 7.65 -7.47 -26.33
CA ALA A 698 6.69 -8.28 -27.07
C ALA A 698 6.71 -7.84 -28.54
N ARG A 699 6.10 -8.63 -29.42
CA ARG A 699 6.14 -8.36 -30.87
C ARG A 699 4.76 -8.39 -31.50
N VAL A 700 4.44 -7.35 -32.27
CA VAL A 700 3.31 -7.37 -33.20
C VAL A 700 3.66 -8.35 -34.33
N ARG A 701 2.80 -9.35 -34.53
CA ARG A 701 3.03 -10.51 -35.40
C ARG A 701 3.38 -10.09 -36.83
N SER A 702 4.22 -10.87 -37.50
CA SER A 702 4.48 -10.69 -38.92
C SER A 702 3.19 -10.79 -39.76
N GLY A 703 3.06 -9.95 -40.78
CA GLY A 703 1.84 -9.84 -41.58
C GLY A 703 0.73 -8.97 -40.97
N GLN A 704 0.90 -8.46 -39.74
CA GLN A 704 0.00 -7.46 -39.15
C GLN A 704 0.59 -6.05 -39.26
N THR A 705 -0.26 -5.02 -39.21
CA THR A 705 0.18 -3.60 -39.10
C THR A 705 -0.10 -3.01 -37.71
N SER A 706 -0.95 -3.68 -36.93
CA SER A 706 -1.28 -3.30 -35.56
C SER A 706 -1.57 -4.54 -34.70
N GLY A 707 -1.53 -4.34 -33.38
CA GLY A 707 -1.93 -5.31 -32.38
C GLY A 707 -2.33 -4.62 -31.08
N SER A 708 -2.77 -5.39 -30.09
CA SER A 708 -3.07 -4.87 -28.76
C SER A 708 -2.60 -5.82 -27.67
N LEU A 709 -2.28 -5.25 -26.52
CA LEU A 709 -2.05 -6.00 -25.27
C LEU A 709 -2.94 -5.40 -24.18
N THR A 710 -3.74 -6.24 -23.52
CA THR A 710 -4.59 -5.85 -22.40
C THR A 710 -4.06 -6.48 -21.12
N PHE A 711 -3.58 -5.64 -20.23
CA PHE A 711 -3.28 -6.03 -18.85
C PHE A 711 -4.56 -6.00 -18.04
N ARG A 712 -4.73 -6.98 -17.14
CA ARG A 712 -5.91 -7.11 -16.28
C ARG A 712 -5.50 -7.33 -14.83
N ASN A 713 -6.38 -6.94 -13.92
CA ASN A 713 -6.18 -7.27 -12.50
C ASN A 713 -6.14 -8.77 -12.24
N SER A 714 -6.88 -9.58 -13.01
CA SER A 714 -6.87 -11.04 -12.90
C SER A 714 -5.53 -11.69 -13.25
N GLN A 715 -4.61 -10.96 -13.88
CA GLN A 715 -3.27 -11.43 -14.25
C GLN A 715 -2.22 -11.10 -13.17
N ARG A 716 -2.61 -10.45 -12.06
CA ARG A 716 -1.71 -10.00 -11.00
C ARG A 716 -1.50 -11.09 -9.96
N LEU A 717 -0.28 -11.18 -9.43
CA LEU A 717 0.03 -12.00 -8.26
C LEU A 717 -0.23 -11.21 -6.98
N VAL A 718 -0.84 -11.87 -5.99
CA VAL A 718 -1.31 -11.26 -4.73
C VAL A 718 -0.40 -11.53 -3.52
N ALA A 719 0.72 -12.24 -3.72
CA ALA A 719 1.68 -12.57 -2.68
C ALA A 719 3.12 -12.21 -3.09
N SER A 720 3.91 -11.75 -2.12
CA SER A 720 5.33 -11.43 -2.32
C SER A 720 6.21 -12.67 -2.49
N SER A 721 5.77 -13.82 -1.95
CA SER A 721 6.39 -15.11 -2.25
C SER A 721 5.81 -15.69 -3.54
N THR A 722 6.59 -15.63 -4.61
CA THR A 722 6.30 -16.30 -5.88
C THR A 722 6.66 -17.79 -5.82
N ALA A 723 6.45 -18.45 -4.67
CA ALA A 723 6.53 -19.91 -4.58
C ALA A 723 5.38 -20.48 -5.41
N PHE A 724 5.64 -20.55 -6.72
CA PHE A 724 4.69 -20.97 -7.71
C PHE A 724 4.46 -22.46 -7.52
N GLN A 725 3.20 -22.81 -7.30
CA GLN A 725 2.69 -24.15 -7.61
C GLN A 725 2.94 -24.36 -9.11
N ARG A 726 4.14 -24.82 -9.48
CA ARG A 726 4.38 -25.29 -10.84
C ARG A 726 3.41 -26.45 -11.04
N THR A 727 2.36 -26.24 -11.83
CA THR A 727 1.72 -27.37 -12.48
C THR A 727 2.85 -28.13 -13.15
N THR A 728 3.01 -29.40 -12.79
CA THR A 728 4.10 -30.20 -13.34
C THR A 728 3.88 -30.25 -14.83
N ASP A 729 4.73 -29.58 -15.61
CA ASP A 729 4.67 -29.69 -17.06
C ASP A 729 4.88 -31.16 -17.40
N VAL A 730 3.91 -31.75 -18.09
CA VAL A 730 3.91 -33.16 -18.47
C VAL A 730 4.45 -33.37 -19.88
N ARG A 731 4.73 -32.29 -20.61
CA ARG A 731 5.24 -32.36 -21.98
C ARG A 731 6.71 -32.79 -21.98
N PRO A 732 7.18 -33.47 -23.04
CA PRO A 732 8.61 -33.69 -23.25
C PRO A 732 9.33 -32.36 -23.44
N VAL A 733 10.38 -32.10 -22.64
CA VAL A 733 11.17 -30.86 -22.71
C VAL A 733 12.67 -31.19 -22.64
N VAL A 734 13.44 -30.55 -23.51
CA VAL A 734 14.91 -30.49 -23.46
C VAL A 734 15.33 -29.04 -23.23
N GLN A 735 16.05 -28.77 -22.15
CA GLN A 735 16.71 -27.50 -21.92
C GLN A 735 18.22 -27.68 -22.12
N LEU A 736 18.77 -26.91 -23.06
CA LEU A 736 20.22 -26.80 -23.27
C LEU A 736 20.70 -25.43 -22.81
N GLU A 737 21.90 -25.39 -22.26
CA GLU A 737 22.60 -24.18 -21.90
C GLU A 737 23.96 -24.13 -22.58
N LEU A 738 24.23 -23.02 -23.28
CA LEU A 738 25.58 -22.64 -23.67
C LEU A 738 26.24 -21.93 -22.50
N ARG A 739 27.39 -22.43 -22.06
CA ARG A 739 28.13 -21.92 -20.92
C ARG A 739 29.55 -21.52 -21.32
N GLU A 740 29.97 -20.34 -20.91
CA GLU A 740 31.37 -19.90 -20.95
C GLU A 740 32.08 -20.19 -19.63
N ALA A 741 33.41 -20.31 -19.66
CA ALA A 741 34.21 -20.60 -18.47
C ALA A 741 34.13 -19.50 -17.40
N SER A 742 33.86 -18.25 -17.79
CA SER A 742 33.68 -17.10 -16.89
C SER A 742 32.32 -17.07 -16.17
N GLY A 743 31.43 -18.01 -16.47
CA GLY A 743 30.15 -18.16 -15.78
C GLY A 743 28.93 -17.59 -16.52
N GLY A 744 29.11 -16.90 -17.65
CA GLY A 744 28.01 -16.53 -18.53
C GLY A 744 27.27 -17.74 -19.09
N THR A 745 25.95 -17.62 -19.21
CA THR A 745 25.09 -18.69 -19.72
C THR A 745 24.00 -18.15 -20.62
N ASP A 746 23.59 -18.96 -21.59
CA ASP A 746 22.41 -18.70 -22.40
C ASP A 746 21.62 -19.98 -22.64
N ALA A 747 20.30 -19.93 -22.45
CA ALA A 747 19.43 -21.10 -22.46
C ALA A 747 18.61 -21.19 -23.75
N PHE A 748 18.41 -22.42 -24.21
CA PHE A 748 17.53 -22.83 -25.29
C PHE A 748 16.59 -23.94 -24.80
N TYR A 749 15.33 -23.90 -25.23
CA TYR A 749 14.34 -24.92 -24.90
C TYR A 749 13.76 -25.52 -26.19
N ALA A 750 13.70 -26.85 -26.24
CA ALA A 750 12.87 -27.57 -27.19
C ALA A 750 11.80 -28.35 -26.43
N TYR A 751 10.55 -28.34 -26.89
CA TYR A 751 9.48 -29.13 -26.29
C TYR A 751 8.54 -29.74 -27.33
N ALA A 752 7.82 -30.78 -26.94
CA ALA A 752 6.87 -31.45 -27.82
C ALA A 752 5.42 -31.21 -27.38
N GLU A 753 4.59 -30.68 -28.29
CA GLU A 753 3.17 -30.45 -28.07
C GLU A 753 2.35 -30.60 -29.36
N SER A 754 1.19 -31.24 -29.24
CA SER A 754 0.24 -31.34 -30.35
C SER A 754 -0.25 -29.95 -30.79
N GLY A 755 -0.10 -29.65 -32.08
CA GLY A 755 -0.49 -28.35 -32.66
C GLY A 755 0.70 -27.42 -32.96
N ALA A 756 1.86 -27.67 -32.36
CA ALA A 756 3.11 -27.05 -32.76
C ALA A 756 3.57 -27.60 -34.14
N THR A 757 4.45 -26.87 -34.83
CA THR A 757 4.93 -27.25 -36.17
C THR A 757 6.44 -27.01 -36.28
N PRO A 758 7.14 -27.67 -37.23
CA PRO A 758 8.56 -27.38 -37.46
C PRO A 758 8.86 -25.97 -38.01
N ALA A 759 7.84 -25.26 -38.50
CA ALA A 759 7.94 -23.87 -38.95
C ALA A 759 7.62 -22.93 -37.79
N PHE A 760 8.08 -21.67 -37.85
CA PHE A 760 7.79 -20.70 -36.79
C PHE A 760 6.29 -20.56 -36.55
N ASN A 761 5.89 -20.76 -35.30
CA ASN A 761 4.53 -20.65 -34.83
C ASN A 761 4.46 -19.69 -33.64
N THR A 762 3.72 -18.61 -33.85
CA THR A 762 3.61 -17.47 -32.93
C THR A 762 3.02 -17.82 -31.56
N GLU A 763 2.32 -18.95 -31.45
CA GLU A 763 1.72 -19.41 -30.19
C GLU A 763 2.64 -20.35 -29.39
N PHE A 764 3.56 -21.04 -30.07
CA PHE A 764 4.39 -22.10 -29.47
C PHE A 764 5.88 -21.72 -29.36
N ASP A 765 6.34 -20.78 -30.19
CA ASP A 765 7.76 -20.47 -30.33
C ASP A 765 8.13 -19.07 -29.83
N ALA A 766 9.38 -18.94 -29.40
CA ALA A 766 9.99 -17.64 -29.11
C ALA A 766 11.23 -17.45 -29.99
N LEU A 767 11.28 -16.31 -30.69
CA LEU A 767 12.45 -15.91 -31.48
C LEU A 767 13.67 -15.70 -30.59
N LYS A 768 14.88 -15.87 -31.13
CA LYS A 768 16.10 -15.52 -30.42
C LYS A 768 16.37 -14.02 -30.56
N LEU A 769 16.17 -13.27 -29.48
CA LEU A 769 16.72 -11.91 -29.40
C LEU A 769 18.23 -11.98 -29.15
N PRO A 770 19.03 -11.11 -29.80
CA PRO A 770 20.47 -11.11 -29.65
C PRO A 770 20.86 -10.68 -28.23
N ASN A 771 21.64 -11.53 -27.57
CA ASN A 771 22.27 -11.19 -26.29
C ASN A 771 23.48 -10.29 -26.54
N THR A 772 23.57 -9.18 -25.80
CA THR A 772 24.70 -8.22 -25.90
C THR A 772 26.01 -8.79 -25.34
N THR A 773 25.95 -9.89 -24.58
CA THR A 773 27.13 -10.68 -24.20
C THR A 773 27.77 -11.43 -25.37
N GLY A 774 27.10 -11.54 -26.53
CA GLY A 774 27.53 -12.36 -27.66
C GLY A 774 27.24 -13.86 -27.52
N LEU A 775 26.96 -14.36 -26.30
CA LEU A 775 26.52 -15.74 -26.08
C LEU A 775 25.10 -15.94 -26.57
N ASN A 776 24.91 -16.73 -27.63
CA ASN A 776 23.59 -16.99 -28.20
C ASN A 776 23.47 -18.47 -28.57
N LEU A 777 22.49 -19.17 -27.99
CA LEU A 777 22.07 -20.51 -28.34
C LEU A 777 20.61 -20.47 -28.80
N ALA A 778 20.36 -21.08 -29.94
CA ALA A 778 19.03 -21.21 -30.52
C ALA A 778 18.95 -22.44 -31.42
N SER A 779 17.74 -22.89 -31.74
CA SER A 779 17.52 -23.74 -32.91
C SER A 779 17.16 -22.90 -34.14
N VAL A 780 17.05 -23.55 -35.30
CA VAL A 780 16.56 -22.93 -36.54
C VAL A 780 15.27 -23.61 -36.97
N ALA A 781 14.19 -22.83 -37.05
CA ALA A 781 12.91 -23.28 -37.60
C ALA A 781 13.06 -23.66 -39.09
N SER A 782 12.14 -24.47 -39.64
CA SER A 782 12.16 -24.80 -41.07
C SER A 782 11.99 -23.58 -41.98
N THR A 783 11.42 -22.49 -41.46
CA THR A 783 11.25 -21.18 -42.10
C THR A 783 12.44 -20.23 -41.91
N ARG A 784 13.52 -20.70 -41.25
CA ARG A 784 14.84 -20.06 -41.03
C ARG A 784 14.96 -19.06 -39.89
N GLU A 785 13.92 -18.85 -39.10
CA GLU A 785 14.00 -18.07 -37.86
C GLU A 785 14.85 -18.79 -36.81
N SER A 786 15.65 -18.04 -36.04
CA SER A 786 16.34 -18.57 -34.87
C SER A 786 15.42 -18.54 -33.66
N LEU A 787 15.30 -19.66 -32.94
CA LEU A 787 14.35 -19.83 -31.84
C LEU A 787 15.05 -20.08 -30.50
N ALA A 788 14.71 -19.29 -29.48
CA ALA A 788 15.12 -19.52 -28.09
C ALA A 788 14.22 -20.58 -27.41
N VAL A 789 12.98 -20.69 -27.86
CA VAL A 789 12.02 -21.73 -27.48
C VAL A 789 11.42 -22.30 -28.76
N ASP A 790 11.55 -23.61 -28.95
CA ASP A 790 11.17 -24.34 -30.15
C ASP A 790 10.15 -25.45 -29.81
N GLY A 791 8.90 -25.22 -30.21
CA GLY A 791 7.79 -26.15 -30.09
C GLY A 791 7.71 -27.08 -31.29
N GLN A 792 7.80 -28.39 -31.04
CA GLN A 792 7.70 -29.43 -32.05
C GLN A 792 6.40 -30.23 -31.90
N PRO A 793 5.81 -30.75 -32.98
CA PRO A 793 4.58 -31.56 -32.89
C PRO A 793 4.78 -32.83 -32.04
N ALA A 794 5.97 -33.44 -32.17
CA ALA A 794 6.41 -34.59 -31.39
C ALA A 794 7.94 -34.72 -31.48
N PHE A 795 8.56 -35.34 -30.47
CA PHE A 795 9.91 -35.86 -30.61
C PHE A 795 9.86 -37.28 -31.15
N THR A 796 10.50 -37.50 -32.30
CA THR A 796 10.62 -38.80 -32.96
C THR A 796 12.08 -39.03 -33.37
N MET A 797 12.40 -40.25 -33.81
CA MET A 797 13.75 -40.56 -34.30
C MET A 797 14.17 -39.77 -35.55
N SER A 798 13.20 -39.16 -36.27
CA SER A 798 13.47 -38.28 -37.41
C SER A 798 13.58 -36.80 -37.01
N THR A 799 13.25 -36.43 -35.77
CA THR A 799 13.35 -35.05 -35.31
C THR A 799 14.82 -34.65 -35.18
N VAL A 800 15.21 -33.62 -35.93
CA VAL A 800 16.54 -33.00 -35.91
C VAL A 800 16.35 -31.50 -35.79
N LEU A 801 16.88 -30.91 -34.74
CA LEU A 801 16.89 -29.47 -34.50
C LEU A 801 18.31 -28.94 -34.75
N PRO A 802 18.57 -28.28 -35.89
CA PRO A 802 19.84 -27.60 -36.12
C PRO A 802 20.01 -26.49 -35.08
N LEU A 803 21.18 -26.42 -34.45
CA LEU A 803 21.48 -25.40 -33.45
C LEU A 803 22.39 -24.33 -34.04
N THR A 804 22.15 -23.09 -33.63
CA THR A 804 23.05 -21.95 -33.85
C THR A 804 23.74 -21.57 -32.55
N VAL A 805 25.04 -21.27 -32.65
CA VAL A 805 25.88 -20.94 -31.50
C VAL A 805 26.67 -19.68 -31.78
N GLY A 806 26.40 -18.62 -31.01
CA GLY A 806 27.16 -17.38 -30.96
C GLY A 806 27.98 -17.34 -29.68
N VAL A 807 29.23 -16.90 -29.77
CA VAL A 807 30.13 -16.73 -28.62
C VAL A 807 30.88 -15.41 -28.77
N PRO A 808 31.22 -14.71 -27.65
CA PRO A 808 31.87 -13.40 -27.74
C PRO A 808 33.29 -13.45 -28.28
N THR A 809 34.05 -14.50 -27.96
CA THR A 809 35.47 -14.60 -28.28
C THR A 809 35.89 -16.05 -28.52
N ALA A 810 37.09 -16.25 -29.06
CA ALA A 810 37.71 -17.57 -29.16
C ALA A 810 37.93 -18.17 -27.77
N GLY A 811 37.68 -19.47 -27.61
CA GLY A 811 37.79 -20.11 -26.30
C GLY A 811 37.15 -21.49 -26.22
N THR A 812 37.04 -22.00 -25.00
CA THR A 812 36.34 -23.25 -24.69
C THR A 812 34.97 -22.94 -24.11
N TYR A 813 33.94 -23.60 -24.64
CA TYR A 813 32.55 -23.44 -24.23
C TYR A 813 31.95 -24.83 -23.98
N THR A 814 30.84 -24.87 -23.26
CA THR A 814 30.12 -26.12 -22.96
C THR A 814 28.66 -26.00 -23.38
N LEU A 815 28.15 -27.00 -24.09
CA LEU A 815 26.71 -27.24 -24.22
C LEU A 815 26.30 -28.23 -23.13
N ALA A 816 25.41 -27.81 -22.23
CA ALA A 816 24.96 -28.62 -21.10
C ALA A 816 23.43 -28.85 -21.17
N ALA A 817 22.99 -30.09 -20.99
CA ALA A 817 21.58 -30.39 -20.77
C ALA A 817 21.23 -30.12 -19.30
N SER A 818 20.61 -28.97 -19.03
CA SER A 818 20.19 -28.61 -17.67
C SER A 818 18.88 -29.27 -17.26
N ALA A 819 18.03 -29.66 -18.21
CA ALA A 819 16.85 -30.47 -17.97
C ALA A 819 16.49 -31.38 -19.16
N LEU A 820 16.05 -32.60 -18.87
CA LEU A 820 15.51 -33.59 -19.82
C LEU A 820 14.22 -34.18 -19.23
N ASN A 821 13.13 -33.43 -19.32
CA ASN A 821 11.88 -33.74 -18.63
C ASN A 821 10.92 -34.50 -19.56
N ASN A 822 10.23 -35.51 -19.01
CA ASN A 822 9.16 -36.28 -19.66
C ASN A 822 9.45 -36.76 -21.10
N LEU A 823 10.72 -37.00 -21.46
CA LEU A 823 11.04 -37.58 -22.75
C LEU A 823 10.39 -38.98 -22.87
N PRO A 824 9.86 -39.35 -24.05
CA PRO A 824 9.32 -40.69 -24.26
C PRO A 824 10.30 -41.77 -23.81
N ALA A 825 9.83 -42.80 -23.11
CA ALA A 825 10.69 -43.82 -22.52
C ALA A 825 11.56 -44.57 -23.55
N THR A 826 11.19 -44.51 -24.83
CA THR A 826 11.87 -45.11 -25.98
C THR A 826 12.89 -44.18 -26.65
N LEU A 827 13.04 -42.93 -26.19
CA LEU A 827 13.93 -41.93 -26.80
C LEU A 827 14.93 -41.35 -25.80
N ASP A 828 16.14 -41.10 -26.29
CA ASP A 828 17.13 -40.23 -25.63
C ASP A 828 17.42 -39.01 -26.51
N ALA A 829 17.69 -37.88 -25.86
CA ALA A 829 18.19 -36.68 -26.51
C ALA A 829 19.69 -36.80 -26.76
N VAL A 830 20.11 -36.46 -27.98
CA VAL A 830 21.48 -36.66 -28.48
C VAL A 830 21.99 -35.38 -29.14
N LEU A 831 23.16 -34.92 -28.72
CA LEU A 831 23.86 -33.79 -29.33
C LEU A 831 24.89 -34.29 -30.35
N THR A 832 24.87 -33.78 -31.57
CA THR A 832 25.87 -34.09 -32.60
C THR A 832 26.73 -32.86 -32.89
N ASP A 833 28.05 -33.04 -32.96
CA ASP A 833 29.03 -32.05 -33.43
C ASP A 833 29.60 -32.51 -34.78
N ALA A 834 29.16 -31.88 -35.87
CA ALA A 834 29.58 -32.21 -37.23
C ALA A 834 31.05 -31.87 -37.51
N ALA A 835 31.69 -31.00 -36.72
CA ALA A 835 33.11 -30.68 -36.91
C ALA A 835 34.03 -31.82 -36.44
N THR A 836 33.62 -32.56 -35.41
CA THR A 836 34.39 -33.68 -34.83
C THR A 836 33.80 -35.05 -35.19
N GLY A 837 32.57 -35.09 -35.70
CA GLY A 837 31.79 -36.31 -35.89
C GLY A 837 31.24 -36.91 -34.59
N GLN A 838 31.41 -36.24 -33.45
CA GLN A 838 31.00 -36.76 -32.16
C GLN A 838 29.49 -36.72 -31.98
N THR A 839 28.97 -37.72 -31.28
CA THR A 839 27.54 -37.86 -30.94
C THR A 839 27.43 -38.21 -29.45
N VAL A 840 26.74 -37.36 -28.69
CA VAL A 840 26.72 -37.39 -27.22
C VAL A 840 25.29 -37.63 -26.75
N ASN A 841 25.04 -38.74 -26.05
CA ASN A 841 23.77 -38.98 -25.38
C ASN A 841 23.70 -38.11 -24.11
N LEU A 842 22.79 -37.13 -24.11
CA LEU A 842 22.70 -36.10 -23.06
C LEU A 842 22.20 -36.65 -21.72
N ARG A 843 21.62 -37.86 -21.68
CA ARG A 843 21.28 -38.53 -20.42
C ARG A 843 22.52 -39.11 -19.74
N GLN A 844 23.46 -39.63 -20.52
CA GLN A 844 24.66 -40.30 -20.00
C GLN A 844 25.80 -39.31 -19.77
N GLN A 845 25.92 -38.36 -20.70
CA GLN A 845 26.90 -37.28 -20.65
C GLN A 845 26.15 -35.96 -20.82
N PRO A 846 25.72 -35.32 -19.72
CA PRO A 846 24.89 -34.13 -19.77
C PRO A 846 25.64 -32.88 -20.21
N SER A 847 26.95 -32.95 -20.49
CA SER A 847 27.75 -31.81 -20.94
C SER A 847 28.74 -32.19 -22.04
N TYR A 848 28.89 -31.30 -23.01
CA TYR A 848 29.85 -31.43 -24.11
C TYR A 848 30.66 -30.14 -24.24
N ALA A 849 31.97 -30.25 -23.98
CA ALA A 849 32.90 -29.15 -24.14
C ALA A 849 33.43 -29.09 -25.58
N PHE A 850 33.54 -27.89 -26.13
CA PHE A 850 34.06 -27.65 -27.48
C PHE A 850 34.86 -26.35 -27.53
N THR A 851 35.79 -26.27 -28.49
CA THR A 851 36.58 -25.08 -28.75
C THR A 851 36.05 -24.30 -29.94
N MET A 852 36.22 -22.97 -29.87
CA MET A 852 35.87 -21.99 -30.89
C MET A 852 37.11 -21.17 -31.25
N SER A 853 37.44 -21.11 -32.54
CA SER A 853 38.53 -20.25 -33.06
C SER A 853 38.06 -18.79 -33.18
N ALA A 854 39.00 -17.85 -33.35
CA ALA A 854 38.67 -16.43 -33.55
C ALA A 854 37.81 -16.20 -34.80
N ALA A 855 38.07 -16.95 -35.88
CA ALA A 855 37.26 -16.87 -37.10
C ALA A 855 35.82 -17.37 -36.88
N GLN A 856 35.64 -18.39 -36.03
CA GLN A 856 34.32 -18.92 -35.68
C GLN A 856 33.55 -18.01 -34.72
N ALA A 857 34.25 -17.34 -33.79
CA ALA A 857 33.62 -16.39 -32.86
C ALA A 857 33.15 -15.10 -33.55
N ALA A 858 33.69 -14.77 -34.72
CA ALA A 858 33.33 -13.56 -35.47
C ALA A 858 31.91 -13.60 -36.08
N ASN A 859 31.28 -14.78 -36.17
CA ASN A 859 29.96 -14.95 -36.76
C ASN A 859 29.13 -15.96 -35.97
N LEU A 860 27.81 -15.96 -36.17
CA LEU A 860 26.94 -17.00 -35.64
C LEU A 860 27.28 -18.34 -36.29
N LEU A 861 27.66 -19.33 -35.48
CA LEU A 861 28.00 -20.66 -35.97
C LEU A 861 26.74 -21.44 -36.31
N THR A 862 26.63 -21.88 -37.56
CA THR A 862 25.52 -22.69 -38.06
C THR A 862 26.04 -24.03 -38.59
N GLY A 863 25.17 -25.06 -38.59
CA GLY A 863 25.47 -26.37 -39.19
C GLY A 863 26.45 -27.28 -38.42
N ARG A 864 27.13 -26.78 -37.38
CA ARG A 864 28.02 -27.60 -36.55
C ARG A 864 27.25 -28.47 -35.56
N PHE A 865 26.30 -27.90 -34.84
CA PHE A 865 25.60 -28.58 -33.76
C PHE A 865 24.17 -28.91 -34.15
N SER A 866 23.69 -30.08 -33.71
CA SER A 866 22.26 -30.43 -33.80
C SER A 866 21.81 -31.22 -32.58
N LEU A 867 20.59 -30.97 -32.14
CA LEU A 867 19.88 -31.79 -31.16
C LEU A 867 19.01 -32.80 -31.93
N ARG A 868 19.16 -34.09 -31.62
CA ARG A 868 18.44 -35.20 -32.25
C ARG A 868 17.82 -36.08 -31.18
N PHE A 869 16.89 -36.92 -31.57
CA PHE A 869 16.32 -37.95 -30.70
C PHE A 869 16.62 -39.32 -31.29
N ALA A 870 17.16 -40.22 -30.48
CA ALA A 870 17.54 -41.56 -30.91
C ALA A 870 16.82 -42.62 -30.05
N ALA A 871 16.65 -43.83 -30.60
CA ALA A 871 16.11 -44.95 -29.85
C ALA A 871 16.94 -45.18 -28.58
N ARG A 872 16.25 -45.29 -27.45
CA ARG A 872 16.87 -45.60 -26.17
C ARG A 872 17.39 -47.03 -26.21
N THR A 873 18.70 -47.17 -26.10
CA THR A 873 19.34 -48.46 -25.93
C THR A 873 19.46 -48.73 -24.44
N ASN A 874 18.83 -49.81 -23.96
CA ASN A 874 19.09 -50.32 -22.62
C ASN A 874 20.52 -50.83 -22.60
N LEU A 875 21.46 -50.04 -22.09
CA LEU A 875 22.85 -50.46 -22.02
C LEU A 875 23.03 -51.39 -20.82
N ALA A 876 23.38 -52.64 -21.15
CA ALA A 876 24.06 -53.55 -20.25
C ALA A 876 25.23 -52.83 -19.56
N ASN A 877 25.40 -53.10 -18.26
CA ASN A 877 26.47 -52.59 -17.40
C ASN A 877 27.81 -52.42 -18.15
N ALA A 878 28.19 -51.18 -18.47
CA ALA A 878 29.46 -50.89 -19.15
C ALA A 878 30.63 -51.02 -18.14
N THR A 879 31.58 -51.90 -18.46
CA THR A 879 32.68 -52.33 -17.60
C THR A 879 33.75 -51.25 -17.37
N ALA A 880 34.27 -51.19 -16.14
CA ALA A 880 35.53 -50.50 -15.83
C ALA A 880 36.69 -51.08 -16.68
N LEU A 881 37.80 -50.33 -16.83
CA LEU A 881 39.01 -50.83 -17.51
C LEU A 881 39.59 -52.03 -16.73
N MET A 882 39.23 -53.25 -17.13
CA MET A 882 39.66 -54.49 -16.48
C MET A 882 40.95 -55.03 -17.10
N ALA A 883 41.74 -55.73 -16.29
CA ALA A 883 42.98 -56.38 -16.74
C ALA A 883 42.77 -57.41 -17.85
N ALA A 884 41.59 -58.03 -17.93
CA ALA A 884 41.26 -59.04 -18.93
C ALA A 884 41.14 -58.44 -20.35
N ASP A 885 40.72 -57.18 -20.47
CA ASP A 885 40.32 -56.57 -21.74
C ASP A 885 41.45 -55.79 -22.42
N VAL A 886 42.55 -55.55 -21.71
CA VAL A 886 43.77 -54.96 -22.28
C VAL A 886 44.67 -56.07 -22.80
N LEU A 887 44.96 -56.10 -24.10
CA LEU A 887 45.89 -57.09 -24.67
C LEU A 887 47.25 -56.44 -24.90
N LEU A 888 48.34 -57.19 -24.66
CA LEU A 888 49.67 -56.75 -25.07
C LEU A 888 50.46 -57.91 -25.68
N TYR A 889 51.16 -57.65 -26.79
CA TYR A 889 51.86 -58.67 -27.58
C TYR A 889 52.97 -58.06 -28.46
N PRO A 890 54.13 -58.73 -28.62
CA PRO A 890 54.56 -59.92 -27.90
C PRO A 890 54.90 -59.62 -26.43
N ASN A 891 54.85 -60.64 -25.58
CA ASN A 891 55.33 -60.59 -24.20
C ASN A 891 55.76 -62.00 -23.77
N PRO A 892 57.08 -62.32 -23.79
CA PRO A 892 58.20 -61.38 -23.78
C PRO A 892 58.40 -60.58 -25.08
N ALA A 893 58.90 -59.34 -24.97
CA ALA A 893 59.17 -58.42 -26.07
C ALA A 893 60.68 -58.12 -26.19
N GLN A 894 61.18 -57.79 -27.39
CA GLN A 894 62.59 -57.42 -27.60
C GLN A 894 62.74 -55.91 -27.78
N ALA A 895 62.43 -55.38 -28.98
CA ALA A 895 62.56 -53.96 -29.29
C ALA A 895 61.27 -53.15 -29.08
N SER A 896 60.09 -53.77 -29.15
CA SER A 896 58.80 -53.11 -28.94
C SER A 896 57.68 -54.13 -28.68
N PHE A 897 56.54 -53.66 -28.16
CA PHE A 897 55.31 -54.45 -28.03
C PHE A 897 54.08 -53.61 -28.34
N THR A 898 53.03 -54.25 -28.82
CA THR A 898 51.72 -53.62 -29.06
C THR A 898 50.86 -53.70 -27.81
N VAL A 899 50.11 -52.64 -27.52
CA VAL A 899 49.07 -52.59 -26.49
C VAL A 899 47.73 -52.27 -27.17
N PHE A 900 46.71 -53.06 -26.87
CA PHE A 900 45.33 -52.81 -27.22
C PHE A 900 44.59 -52.35 -25.97
N VAL A 901 44.02 -51.15 -26.02
CA VAL A 901 43.23 -50.57 -24.93
C VAL A 901 41.79 -50.47 -25.40
N PRO A 902 40.82 -51.10 -24.71
CA PRO A 902 39.42 -50.99 -25.07
C PRO A 902 38.91 -49.57 -24.83
N VAL A 903 37.72 -49.26 -25.37
CA VAL A 903 37.05 -47.99 -25.07
C VAL A 903 36.82 -47.84 -23.56
N VAL A 904 37.07 -46.64 -23.03
CA VAL A 904 36.83 -46.29 -21.63
C VAL A 904 35.92 -45.06 -21.60
N ALA A 905 34.77 -45.18 -20.92
CA ALA A 905 33.80 -44.10 -20.84
C ALA A 905 34.41 -42.84 -20.19
N GLY A 906 34.19 -41.68 -20.82
CA GLY A 906 34.72 -40.39 -20.34
C GLY A 906 36.22 -40.17 -20.58
N ALA A 907 36.92 -41.09 -21.24
CA ALA A 907 38.33 -40.93 -21.59
C ALA A 907 38.51 -40.67 -23.09
N SER A 908 39.09 -39.54 -23.45
CA SER A 908 39.46 -39.19 -24.83
C SER A 908 40.90 -39.56 -25.20
N GLN A 909 41.70 -39.93 -24.20
CA GLN A 909 43.10 -40.31 -24.33
C GLN A 909 43.47 -41.38 -23.31
N VAL A 910 44.50 -42.16 -23.64
CA VAL A 910 45.16 -43.07 -22.71
C VAL A 910 46.63 -42.66 -22.57
N GLN A 911 47.09 -42.53 -21.32
CA GLN A 911 48.50 -42.39 -20.97
C GLN A 911 49.10 -43.77 -20.70
N VAL A 912 50.28 -44.01 -21.23
CA VAL A 912 50.99 -45.28 -21.18
C VAL A 912 52.39 -45.05 -20.64
N ASP A 913 52.62 -45.47 -19.40
CA ASP A 913 53.94 -45.45 -18.76
C ASP A 913 54.52 -46.86 -18.71
N LEU A 914 55.77 -47.05 -19.11
CA LEU A 914 56.54 -48.26 -18.82
C LEU A 914 57.45 -47.97 -17.63
N LEU A 915 57.34 -48.74 -16.56
CA LEU A 915 58.08 -48.54 -15.31
C LEU A 915 59.08 -49.69 -15.08
N ASN A 916 60.29 -49.35 -14.64
CA ASN A 916 61.28 -50.35 -14.20
C ASN A 916 60.93 -50.94 -12.82
N ALA A 917 61.75 -51.87 -12.33
CA ALA A 917 61.54 -52.53 -11.03
C ALA A 917 61.57 -51.58 -9.81
N LEU A 918 62.15 -50.37 -9.96
CA LEU A 918 62.16 -49.32 -8.93
C LEU A 918 60.94 -48.39 -9.02
N GLY A 919 60.01 -48.64 -9.95
CA GLY A 919 58.85 -47.78 -10.19
C GLY A 919 59.17 -46.49 -10.94
N GLN A 920 60.34 -46.38 -11.57
CA GLN A 920 60.71 -45.21 -12.38
C GLN A 920 60.18 -45.38 -13.79
N VAL A 921 59.58 -44.31 -14.34
CA VAL A 921 59.09 -44.29 -15.73
C VAL A 921 60.29 -44.27 -16.67
N VAL A 922 60.45 -45.32 -17.48
CA VAL A 922 61.52 -45.46 -18.48
C VAL A 922 61.05 -45.16 -19.91
N ARG A 923 59.72 -45.20 -20.14
CA ARG A 923 59.06 -44.74 -21.37
C ARG A 923 57.69 -44.15 -21.02
N HIS A 924 57.30 -43.10 -21.72
CA HIS A 924 55.99 -42.46 -21.61
C HIS A 924 55.45 -42.18 -23.00
N GLN A 925 54.17 -42.49 -23.21
CA GLN A 925 53.44 -42.18 -24.44
C GLN A 925 51.99 -41.83 -24.10
N THR A 926 51.42 -40.88 -24.83
CA THR A 926 49.98 -40.57 -24.76
C THR A 926 49.37 -40.77 -26.14
N THR A 927 48.16 -41.34 -26.23
CA THR A 927 47.48 -41.61 -27.50
C THR A 927 45.99 -41.38 -27.37
N ALA A 928 45.35 -40.92 -28.45
CA ALA A 928 43.90 -40.77 -28.51
C ALA A 928 43.20 -42.12 -28.29
N LEU A 929 42.11 -42.09 -27.53
CA LEU A 929 41.26 -43.25 -27.27
C LEU A 929 39.89 -43.02 -27.93
N PRO A 930 39.70 -43.42 -29.20
CA PRO A 930 38.42 -43.28 -29.89
C PRO A 930 37.40 -44.30 -29.38
N ALA A 931 36.13 -44.16 -29.79
CA ALA A 931 35.03 -45.03 -29.37
C ALA A 931 35.19 -46.51 -29.74
N THR A 932 36.15 -46.85 -30.61
CA THR A 932 36.52 -48.23 -30.97
C THR A 932 37.64 -48.82 -30.11
N GLY A 933 38.13 -48.09 -29.10
CA GLY A 933 39.40 -48.40 -28.43
C GLY A 933 40.61 -47.99 -29.27
N THR A 934 41.82 -48.17 -28.75
CA THR A 934 43.05 -47.79 -29.44
C THR A 934 44.10 -48.90 -29.41
N ARG A 935 44.95 -48.91 -30.44
CA ARG A 935 46.10 -49.80 -30.56
C ARG A 935 47.35 -48.94 -30.69
N LEU A 936 48.33 -49.15 -29.82
CA LEU A 936 49.61 -48.43 -29.88
C LEU A 936 50.80 -49.39 -29.77
N ALA A 937 51.91 -49.03 -30.40
CA ALA A 937 53.20 -49.70 -30.21
C ALA A 937 54.03 -48.93 -29.18
N VAL A 938 54.55 -49.63 -28.18
CA VAL A 938 55.43 -49.09 -27.14
C VAL A 938 56.86 -49.52 -27.46
N ASP A 939 57.75 -48.55 -27.65
CA ASP A 939 59.18 -48.77 -27.84
C ASP A 939 59.83 -49.27 -26.54
N ALA A 940 60.66 -50.30 -26.66
CA ALA A 940 61.46 -50.87 -25.57
C ALA A 940 62.95 -50.94 -25.93
N GLY A 941 63.36 -50.40 -27.07
CA GLY A 941 64.75 -50.45 -27.55
C GLY A 941 65.73 -49.80 -26.57
N GLY A 942 66.84 -50.49 -26.29
CA GLY A 942 67.89 -49.99 -25.37
C GLY A 942 67.55 -50.10 -23.88
N LEU A 943 66.43 -50.72 -23.51
CA LEU A 943 66.15 -51.13 -22.13
C LEU A 943 66.79 -52.50 -21.84
N ALA A 944 67.24 -52.71 -20.60
CA ALA A 944 67.80 -53.99 -20.19
C ALA A 944 66.73 -55.09 -20.14
N ALA A 945 67.13 -56.34 -20.40
CA ALA A 945 66.24 -57.49 -20.20
C ALA A 945 65.76 -57.57 -18.74
N GLY A 946 64.46 -57.82 -18.54
CA GLY A 946 63.86 -57.79 -17.20
C GLY A 946 62.35 -57.64 -17.19
N ILE A 947 61.78 -57.52 -15.98
CA ILE A 947 60.34 -57.34 -15.78
C ILE A 947 60.04 -55.86 -15.56
N TYR A 948 59.08 -55.35 -16.32
CA TYR A 948 58.58 -53.99 -16.29
C TYR A 948 57.08 -53.97 -15.98
N THR A 949 56.59 -52.83 -15.49
CA THR A 949 55.16 -52.59 -15.29
C THR A 949 54.67 -51.58 -16.32
N LEU A 950 53.71 -51.95 -17.15
CA LEU A 950 52.98 -51.05 -18.03
C LEU A 950 51.79 -50.46 -17.27
N ARG A 951 51.78 -49.17 -16.99
CA ARG A 951 50.67 -48.45 -16.35
C ARG A 951 49.88 -47.68 -17.40
N LEU A 952 48.59 -47.98 -17.49
CA LEU A 952 47.61 -47.31 -18.35
C LEU A 952 46.72 -46.41 -17.52
N ARG A 953 46.52 -45.17 -17.94
CA ARG A 953 45.56 -44.23 -17.34
C ARG A 953 44.63 -43.66 -18.41
N ALA A 954 43.34 -43.91 -18.28
CA ALA A 954 42.30 -43.43 -19.19
C ALA A 954 41.14 -42.85 -18.36
N GLY A 955 40.98 -41.53 -18.39
CA GLY A 955 40.07 -40.83 -17.48
C GLY A 955 40.47 -41.05 -16.02
N ILE A 956 39.52 -41.50 -15.19
CA ILE A 956 39.76 -41.87 -13.78
C ILE A 956 40.28 -43.32 -13.62
N ALA A 957 40.25 -44.12 -14.68
CA ALA A 957 40.65 -45.52 -14.61
C ALA A 957 42.17 -45.67 -14.73
N THR A 958 42.77 -46.44 -13.82
CA THR A 958 44.19 -46.82 -13.86
C THR A 958 44.31 -48.34 -13.84
N LEU A 959 45.11 -48.90 -14.75
CA LEU A 959 45.41 -50.32 -14.83
C LEU A 959 46.92 -50.54 -14.96
N ALA A 960 47.45 -51.62 -14.38
CA ALA A 960 48.83 -52.04 -14.57
C ALA A 960 48.91 -53.46 -15.18
N LYS A 961 49.86 -53.68 -16.09
CA LYS A 961 50.20 -55.00 -16.66
C LYS A 961 51.69 -55.28 -16.59
N ARG A 962 52.04 -56.55 -16.40
CA ARG A 962 53.44 -57.01 -16.46
C ARG A 962 53.90 -57.13 -17.90
N VAL A 963 55.06 -56.55 -18.21
CA VAL A 963 55.78 -56.70 -19.48
C VAL A 963 57.15 -57.31 -19.19
N VAL A 964 57.54 -58.31 -19.95
CA VAL A 964 58.85 -58.97 -19.87
C VAL A 964 59.65 -58.55 -21.11
N LEU A 965 60.84 -57.99 -20.92
CA LEU A 965 61.78 -57.69 -22.00
C LEU A 965 62.89 -58.75 -22.04
N GLN A 966 63.23 -59.24 -23.23
CA GLN A 966 64.26 -60.25 -23.50
C GLN A 966 65.35 -59.73 -24.41
#